data_AF-A0A9D2G9F0-F1
#
_entry.id   AF-A0A9D2G9F0-F1
#
_cell.length_a   1.000
_cell.length_b   1.000
_cell.length_c   1.000
_cell.angle_alpha   90.00
_cell.angle_beta   90.00
_cell.angle_gamma   90.00
#
_symmetry.space_group_name_H-M   'P 1'
#
loop_
_entity.id
_entity.type
_entity.pdbx_description
1 polymer ?
#
loop_
_entity_poly.entity_id
_entity_poly.type
_entity_poly.pdbx_seq_one_letter_code
_entity_poly.pdbx_strand_id
1 'polypeptide(L)'
;MKIRKHKLGRNVGALAMAFLTVFTCVCSLSVAGAEKSAGSQFSAESKDKEHIIYEENFDPDDYKEQAGQPGILPRDWKYAGNMPGTSEIYINDESDECYYGIARGEEEKESSYVGIVYADYYALPDEYTVSFEMKYGGGDIEVLAYENRLNGGNLAVRSTFSDGAFSVVGADAESCYLPENDRFCLSYKINCDAKIYRVEITDREGGILYTTEDIPFYNRDAKTAGSLALKLGADSSIDIFAVKVSTSDAGDETPLPDEDETEGQDTFYAETFESYSNEMGRTDFVPEGWETAGNMPGTAAVRSYGESGTEENGYYYELSRTQEENGSSYVGMKLTSITLPDEYTVSADVNYANTGDIEFFMRDSSLNSGKVAVRAGITQSDNGGTFYAYSGGDKKIIMSNVAENGWFKLSFYVDNFTGTYYVTIRDIDGNTIAGSEEMNYYDAEPGRAAAFAVTTAAGASVSLDNVAVTGKDEPYVIRPVEGTVPADSKVSVTYDPETEAYIMRNEYVKLSVGEAEGTVDEIIRYMKDNGDYEDGGYNILGPFTGYYLLNYTVDGERKQCGFHATDSEIVKQEENYCEVVLTMDDVEYSSVAVELHFVLTDDAEGFYMYAYHRRAVGAQGEVGIEQSRYSLRMDSRMYQYSAVANEPLSRYPEADEYCKRLMDATDLLNDGSTYTKYQNSSYQFESITQGSYGDVFGLSLITPQRDWAGGGYSKQDIDVHDVYNGSRILNWHLSTSHGGTGLGVLNDDWQKMYGPVLWYSNYGCDGPEALRQDAQKKAQEEIGRSPYEWVEDEAYSAERGSVCGKISARNGEVVYTDTDISPSDTYGWAVLSDIRSESWKKDNTYYEYYAPVREDGTFEISKIRPGSYRLNISLDGIMGEYEYDDIVTVDAGGKVNVGSIQWDNEVYGDTLWTIGIPDQTGEEFAYADSYRHWGIHLVYDQLFPEGVNFYIGESKESEDWFFVQTASPMAGDISHYDGGWYYDSETGLAKYDFDKAGEPLTEESSEWKGNEKNFYNIFFDSAGYEDGTATLLIAKNGARDVRLCVSVNGTDVTGKDGIEVSGGGAYPRCMIIDQPELLKVTFDAKLLKNGQNQISLSLNGSTGDLGAYANMIYDAIRLDVDGTSSVKTGVSIGNETEKNDESRDDEENDTFKAAKTGDNMSVYGVLALMCMAVVCGGTAYTMRILRKNEKK
;
A
#
# COMPACT_ATOMS: atom_id res chain seq x y z
N MET A 1 2.48 -35.33 -8.88
CA MET A 1 2.59 -36.82 -8.77
C MET A 1 4.04 -37.23 -9.00
N LYS A 2 4.67 -38.12 -8.17
CA LYS A 2 6.03 -38.74 -8.36
C LYS A 2 7.22 -37.72 -8.30
N ILE A 3 8.47 -37.99 -7.86
CA ILE A 3 9.20 -39.16 -7.27
C ILE A 3 10.06 -38.71 -6.04
N ARG A 4 10.31 -39.61 -5.08
CA ARG A 4 11.18 -39.42 -3.88
C ARG A 4 12.69 -39.48 -4.15
N LYS A 5 13.50 -38.97 -3.20
CA LYS A 5 14.68 -39.71 -2.69
C LYS A 5 15.05 -39.37 -1.24
N HIS A 6 14.95 -40.35 -0.34
CA HIS A 6 15.55 -40.32 1.01
C HIS A 6 16.95 -40.93 1.00
N LYS A 7 17.76 -40.58 2.01
CA LYS A 7 18.69 -41.52 2.67
C LYS A 7 18.42 -41.52 4.18
N LEU A 8 18.80 -42.60 4.86
CA LEU A 8 18.32 -42.93 6.21
C LEU A 8 19.46 -43.38 7.13
N GLY A 9 19.35 -43.03 8.41
CA GLY A 9 19.87 -43.82 9.53
C GLY A 9 20.52 -43.01 10.65
N ARG A 10 20.45 -43.40 11.93
CA ARG A 10 19.58 -44.35 12.69
C ARG A 10 20.14 -44.38 14.13
N ASN A 11 19.31 -44.79 15.10
CA ASN A 11 19.62 -45.04 16.53
C ASN A 11 19.56 -43.75 17.40
N VAL A 12 18.58 -43.51 18.29
CA VAL A 12 17.85 -44.33 19.29
C VAL A 12 18.67 -44.59 20.57
N GLY A 13 18.31 -43.89 21.65
CA GLY A 13 18.75 -44.08 23.04
C GLY A 13 17.92 -43.18 23.97
N ALA A 14 17.15 -43.75 24.91
CA ALA A 14 15.98 -43.09 25.52
C ALA A 14 16.19 -42.57 26.96
N LEU A 15 15.37 -41.57 27.35
CA LEU A 15 14.86 -41.21 28.70
C LEU A 15 15.86 -41.17 29.90
N ALA A 16 15.91 -40.13 30.77
CA ALA A 16 14.79 -39.61 31.54
C ALA A 16 15.13 -38.34 32.38
N MET A 17 14.10 -37.54 32.71
CA MET A 17 13.89 -36.65 33.89
C MET A 17 15.08 -35.97 34.62
N ALA A 18 15.04 -34.63 34.67
CA ALA A 18 15.01 -33.83 35.92
C ALA A 18 14.54 -32.37 35.62
N PHE A 19 14.18 -31.59 36.66
CA PHE A 19 13.51 -30.27 36.56
C PHE A 19 14.22 -29.17 37.39
N LEU A 20 13.94 -27.90 37.05
CA LEU A 20 14.06 -26.65 37.84
C LEU A 20 15.44 -25.99 38.18
N THR A 21 15.83 -25.02 37.35
CA THR A 21 16.07 -23.55 37.61
C THR A 21 17.18 -22.95 38.53
N VAL A 22 17.71 -21.79 38.05
CA VAL A 22 18.44 -20.64 38.67
C VAL A 22 19.85 -20.81 39.28
N PHE A 23 20.91 -20.26 38.63
CA PHE A 23 21.55 -18.96 38.99
C PHE A 23 22.80 -18.60 38.11
N THR A 24 22.72 -17.46 37.39
CA THR A 24 23.75 -16.46 37.01
C THR A 24 25.20 -16.80 36.58
N CYS A 25 25.58 -16.16 35.45
CA CYS A 25 26.79 -15.34 35.22
C CYS A 25 28.12 -15.89 34.65
N VAL A 26 28.46 -15.34 33.47
CA VAL A 26 29.74 -14.72 33.03
C VAL A 26 30.78 -15.52 32.20
N CYS A 27 31.18 -14.86 31.08
CA CYS A 27 32.36 -15.02 30.22
C CYS A 27 32.45 -16.11 29.12
N SER A 28 32.11 -15.68 27.89
CA SER A 28 33.07 -15.44 26.78
C SER A 28 33.22 -16.43 25.60
N LEU A 29 33.32 -15.82 24.40
CA LEU A 29 34.01 -16.23 23.16
C LEU A 29 33.34 -17.19 22.13
N SER A 30 32.67 -16.52 21.17
CA SER A 30 33.03 -16.44 19.73
C SER A 30 32.69 -17.54 18.70
N VAL A 31 31.87 -17.11 17.72
CA VAL A 31 32.05 -17.22 16.24
C VAL A 31 31.89 -18.60 15.55
N ALA A 32 30.88 -18.73 14.68
CA ALA A 32 31.03 -18.88 13.20
C ALA A 32 29.72 -19.31 12.47
N GLY A 33 29.51 -18.84 11.24
CA GLY A 33 28.82 -19.61 10.18
C GLY A 33 27.50 -19.04 9.62
N ALA A 34 27.60 -18.18 8.60
CA ALA A 34 26.46 -17.53 7.92
C ALA A 34 25.66 -18.43 6.95
N GLU A 35 24.60 -17.85 6.40
CA GLU A 35 23.62 -18.40 5.45
C GLU A 35 24.12 -18.45 3.99
N LYS A 36 23.27 -18.94 3.05
CA LYS A 36 22.85 -18.09 1.91
C LYS A 36 21.61 -18.60 1.16
N SER A 37 20.87 -17.64 0.61
CA SER A 37 19.73 -17.76 -0.32
C SER A 37 20.21 -18.05 -1.77
N ALA A 38 19.39 -18.73 -2.59
CA ALA A 38 18.55 -18.18 -3.67
C ALA A 38 19.30 -17.62 -4.91
N GLY A 39 18.59 -17.50 -6.04
CA GLY A 39 19.13 -16.92 -7.27
C GLY A 39 18.29 -17.18 -8.52
N SER A 40 17.81 -16.10 -9.13
CA SER A 40 17.25 -15.98 -10.48
C SER A 40 17.83 -14.71 -11.12
N GLN A 41 17.88 -14.64 -12.45
CA GLN A 41 18.56 -13.57 -13.19
C GLN A 41 17.57 -12.72 -13.96
N PHE A 42 17.77 -11.41 -13.97
CA PHE A 42 17.25 -10.52 -15.01
C PHE A 42 18.28 -10.33 -16.13
N SER A 43 17.82 -9.85 -17.28
CA SER A 43 18.62 -9.41 -18.42
C SER A 43 18.17 -8.03 -18.84
N ALA A 44 19.11 -7.09 -18.99
CA ALA A 44 18.83 -5.74 -19.47
C ALA A 44 18.96 -5.63 -20.99
N GLU A 45 18.36 -4.60 -21.57
CA GLU A 45 18.87 -3.98 -22.80
C GLU A 45 19.36 -2.56 -22.46
N SER A 46 20.48 -2.16 -23.06
CA SER A 46 21.22 -0.93 -22.75
C SER A 46 21.18 0.04 -23.93
N LYS A 47 21.18 1.34 -23.66
CA LYS A 47 21.57 2.37 -24.63
C LYS A 47 22.55 3.36 -24.01
N ASP A 48 23.76 3.31 -24.53
CA ASP A 48 24.74 4.39 -24.71
C ASP A 48 24.69 5.56 -23.68
N LYS A 49 25.47 5.44 -22.61
CA LYS A 49 25.88 6.54 -21.73
C LYS A 49 27.37 6.43 -21.41
N GLU A 50 28.14 7.47 -21.66
CA GLU A 50 29.47 7.58 -21.05
C GLU A 50 29.31 7.82 -19.55
N HIS A 51 29.67 6.83 -18.71
CA HIS A 51 29.84 7.04 -17.27
C HIS A 51 31.26 7.55 -17.01
N ILE A 52 31.43 8.87 -17.15
CA ILE A 52 32.61 9.55 -16.61
C ILE A 52 32.47 9.55 -15.09
N ILE A 53 33.35 8.84 -14.38
CA ILE A 53 33.53 9.00 -12.95
C ILE A 53 34.82 9.80 -12.75
N TYR A 54 34.66 11.12 -12.65
CA TYR A 54 35.33 11.81 -11.57
C TYR A 54 34.51 11.53 -10.31
N GLU A 55 35.15 11.39 -9.15
CA GLU A 55 34.40 11.36 -7.89
C GLU A 55 33.99 12.80 -7.56
N GLU A 56 32.89 13.26 -8.17
CA GLU A 56 32.32 14.62 -8.00
C GLU A 56 31.83 14.90 -6.56
N ASN A 57 31.88 13.90 -5.68
CA ASN A 57 31.68 14.02 -4.23
C ASN A 57 32.88 13.45 -3.45
N PHE A 58 34.10 13.65 -3.94
CA PHE A 58 35.31 13.41 -3.15
C PHE A 58 35.62 14.64 -2.28
N ASP A 59 34.99 14.72 -1.10
CA ASP A 59 35.54 15.56 -0.03
C ASP A 59 36.68 14.79 0.67
N PRO A 60 37.95 15.22 0.56
CA PRO A 60 39.04 14.59 1.28
C PRO A 60 38.92 14.74 2.80
N ASP A 61 38.20 15.74 3.34
CA ASP A 61 38.05 15.95 4.78
C ASP A 61 37.23 14.85 5.47
N ASP A 62 36.23 14.28 4.79
CA ASP A 62 35.38 13.19 5.29
C ASP A 62 36.17 11.92 5.66
N TYR A 63 37.30 11.70 4.97
CA TYR A 63 38.23 10.60 5.24
C TYR A 63 39.54 11.02 5.93
N LYS A 64 39.84 12.32 6.09
CA LYS A 64 41.09 12.80 6.73
C LYS A 64 41.22 12.37 8.19
N GLU A 65 40.13 12.25 8.95
CA GLU A 65 40.17 11.69 10.32
C GLU A 65 40.45 10.16 10.35
N GLN A 66 40.26 9.47 9.23
CA GLN A 66 40.39 8.00 9.12
C GLN A 66 41.76 7.56 8.57
N ALA A 67 42.58 8.51 8.10
CA ALA A 67 43.88 8.27 7.49
C ALA A 67 44.82 7.43 8.38
N GLY A 68 45.08 6.18 7.97
CA GLY A 68 45.91 5.22 8.71
C GLY A 68 45.16 4.04 9.33
N GLN A 69 43.84 3.90 9.11
CA GLN A 69 43.10 2.68 9.48
C GLN A 69 42.96 1.71 8.29
N PRO A 70 43.52 0.48 8.34
CA PRO A 70 43.40 -0.49 7.25
C PRO A 70 41.97 -1.01 7.09
N GLY A 71 41.45 -1.02 5.87
CA GLY A 71 40.20 -1.70 5.52
C GLY A 71 39.05 -0.81 5.04
N ILE A 72 39.23 0.51 5.01
CA ILE A 72 38.25 1.45 4.45
C ILE A 72 38.49 1.58 2.93
N LEU A 73 37.41 1.72 2.16
CA LEU A 73 37.39 1.77 0.70
C LEU A 73 36.34 2.77 0.22
N PRO A 74 36.52 3.38 -0.96
CA PRO A 74 35.48 4.16 -1.63
C PRO A 74 34.20 3.35 -1.88
N ARG A 75 33.07 4.05 -2.05
CA ARG A 75 31.70 3.50 -2.13
C ARG A 75 31.57 2.29 -3.07
N ASP A 76 32.29 2.28 -4.19
CA ASP A 76 32.26 1.24 -5.24
C ASP A 76 33.52 0.35 -5.32
N TRP A 77 34.48 0.51 -4.40
CA TRP A 77 35.67 -0.33 -4.31
C TRP A 77 35.44 -1.47 -3.31
N LYS A 78 35.90 -2.69 -3.64
CA LYS A 78 35.69 -3.89 -2.81
C LYS A 78 36.92 -4.80 -2.81
N TYR A 79 37.36 -5.27 -1.65
CA TYR A 79 38.51 -6.19 -1.56
C TYR A 79 38.20 -7.53 -2.24
N ALA A 80 38.91 -7.83 -3.33
CA ALA A 80 38.76 -9.06 -4.11
C ALA A 80 39.53 -10.26 -3.51
N GLY A 81 39.54 -10.37 -2.18
CA GLY A 81 40.28 -11.40 -1.43
C GLY A 81 40.55 -11.00 0.03
N ASN A 82 41.47 -11.70 0.68
CA ASN A 82 41.99 -11.30 2.00
C ASN A 82 42.95 -10.11 1.83
N MET A 83 42.80 -9.08 2.66
CA MET A 83 43.78 -8.00 2.81
C MET A 83 44.89 -8.41 3.79
N PRO A 84 46.17 -8.45 3.40
CA PRO A 84 47.29 -8.58 4.33
C PRO A 84 47.42 -7.33 5.19
N GLY A 85 47.73 -7.47 6.49
CA GLY A 85 47.87 -6.35 7.43
C GLY A 85 49.10 -5.45 7.24
N THR A 86 49.70 -5.47 6.04
CA THR A 86 50.84 -4.65 5.59
C THR A 86 50.55 -3.91 4.28
N SER A 87 49.28 -3.95 3.82
CA SER A 87 48.75 -3.06 2.78
C SER A 87 48.06 -1.86 3.42
N GLU A 88 48.30 -0.69 2.85
CA GLU A 88 47.72 0.58 3.27
C GLU A 88 47.04 1.22 2.06
N ILE A 89 45.86 1.81 2.30
CA ILE A 89 45.20 2.73 1.39
C ILE A 89 45.15 4.07 2.12
N TYR A 90 45.57 5.12 1.44
CA TYR A 90 45.56 6.47 1.96
C TYR A 90 44.98 7.43 0.92
N ILE A 91 44.38 8.49 1.41
CA ILE A 91 44.01 9.66 0.62
C ILE A 91 45.14 10.67 0.74
N ASN A 92 45.47 11.36 -0.36
CA ASN A 92 46.41 12.47 -0.34
C ASN A 92 45.77 13.74 -0.91
N ASP A 93 45.85 14.78 -0.08
CA ASP A 93 45.29 16.13 -0.26
C ASP A 93 46.34 17.20 0.13
N GLU A 94 47.64 16.86 0.12
CA GLU A 94 48.72 17.85 0.36
C GLU A 94 49.03 18.73 -0.88
N SER A 95 48.15 18.73 -1.88
CA SER A 95 48.21 19.51 -3.12
C SER A 95 46.83 19.64 -3.76
N ASP A 96 46.64 20.66 -4.63
CA ASP A 96 45.38 21.05 -5.28
C ASP A 96 44.73 20.00 -6.25
N GLU A 97 45.07 18.71 -6.12
CA GLU A 97 44.56 17.59 -6.90
C GLU A 97 44.46 16.34 -6.01
N CYS A 98 43.23 15.89 -5.74
CA CYS A 98 42.89 14.77 -4.85
C CYS A 98 43.16 13.39 -5.44
N TYR A 99 43.52 12.38 -4.61
CA TYR A 99 43.72 11.00 -5.06
C TYR A 99 43.79 9.92 -3.97
N TYR A 100 43.57 8.68 -4.41
CA TYR A 100 43.81 7.45 -3.65
C TYR A 100 45.20 6.88 -3.95
N GLY A 101 46.04 6.75 -2.92
CA GLY A 101 47.26 5.97 -2.97
C GLY A 101 47.08 4.59 -2.34
N ILE A 102 47.55 3.56 -3.05
CA ILE A 102 47.56 2.17 -2.58
C ILE A 102 49.01 1.72 -2.45
N ALA A 103 49.43 1.27 -1.27
CA ALA A 103 50.81 0.85 -1.00
C ALA A 103 50.90 -0.47 -0.21
N ARG A 104 52.08 -1.09 -0.21
CA ARG A 104 52.35 -2.33 0.52
C ARG A 104 53.83 -2.52 0.88
N GLY A 105 54.12 -2.91 2.13
CA GLY A 105 55.49 -3.15 2.62
C GLY A 105 56.01 -4.60 2.58
N GLU A 106 57.30 -4.77 2.90
CA GLU A 106 58.13 -5.99 2.76
C GLU A 106 57.57 -7.30 3.39
N GLU A 107 56.74 -7.25 4.44
CA GLU A 107 56.40 -8.45 5.22
C GLU A 107 55.16 -9.24 4.72
N GLU A 108 55.39 -10.56 4.58
CA GLU A 108 54.50 -11.67 4.18
C GLU A 108 54.29 -11.92 2.66
N LYS A 109 54.04 -13.20 2.31
CA LYS A 109 54.22 -13.77 0.96
C LYS A 109 52.96 -13.95 0.12
N GLU A 110 51.79 -13.65 0.67
CA GLU A 110 50.54 -13.73 -0.10
C GLU A 110 50.33 -12.42 -0.89
N SER A 111 49.40 -12.38 -1.85
CA SER A 111 49.18 -11.21 -2.71
C SER A 111 47.98 -10.40 -2.23
N SER A 112 48.16 -9.09 -2.07
CA SER A 112 47.05 -8.15 -1.90
C SER A 112 46.29 -7.96 -3.21
N TYR A 113 44.97 -7.84 -3.11
CA TYR A 113 44.07 -7.53 -4.22
C TYR A 113 43.12 -6.41 -3.79
N VAL A 114 43.11 -5.30 -4.52
CA VAL A 114 42.08 -4.25 -4.42
C VAL A 114 41.23 -4.35 -5.67
N GLY A 115 39.92 -4.53 -5.51
CA GLY A 115 38.95 -4.57 -6.60
C GLY A 115 38.24 -3.24 -6.75
N ILE A 116 38.09 -2.77 -7.98
CA ILE A 116 37.27 -1.64 -8.37
C ILE A 116 36.08 -2.25 -9.13
N VAL A 117 34.88 -2.19 -8.56
CA VAL A 117 33.78 -3.13 -8.86
C VAL A 117 32.52 -2.39 -9.26
N TYR A 118 32.47 -2.02 -10.53
CA TYR A 118 31.45 -1.11 -11.08
C TYR A 118 30.21 -1.81 -11.65
N ALA A 119 29.79 -2.96 -11.09
CA ALA A 119 28.74 -3.78 -11.69
C ALA A 119 27.99 -4.74 -10.74
N ASP A 120 27.61 -4.31 -9.52
CA ASP A 120 26.61 -5.06 -8.72
C ASP A 120 25.16 -4.74 -9.14
N TYR A 121 24.90 -3.64 -9.85
CA TYR A 121 23.55 -3.17 -10.22
C TYR A 121 23.26 -2.98 -11.73
N TYR A 122 24.28 -2.82 -12.58
CA TYR A 122 24.10 -2.60 -14.02
C TYR A 122 24.78 -3.67 -14.87
N ALA A 123 24.12 -4.07 -15.96
CA ALA A 123 24.73 -4.88 -17.00
C ALA A 123 25.47 -3.96 -17.99
N LEU A 124 26.80 -3.99 -17.97
CA LEU A 124 27.62 -3.32 -18.98
C LEU A 124 27.30 -3.87 -20.39
N PRO A 125 27.25 -3.03 -21.43
CA PRO A 125 26.99 -3.47 -22.80
C PRO A 125 28.13 -4.34 -23.36
N ASP A 126 27.90 -4.94 -24.53
CA ASP A 126 28.86 -5.85 -25.15
C ASP A 126 30.18 -5.15 -25.58
N GLU A 127 30.19 -3.83 -25.76
CA GLU A 127 31.39 -3.02 -26.05
C GLU A 127 31.50 -1.81 -25.11
N TYR A 128 32.59 -1.73 -24.34
CA TYR A 128 32.86 -0.63 -23.40
C TYR A 128 34.37 -0.38 -23.22
N THR A 129 34.73 0.80 -22.74
CA THR A 129 36.10 1.16 -22.34
C THR A 129 36.16 1.47 -20.86
N VAL A 130 37.20 0.99 -20.16
CA VAL A 130 37.51 1.42 -18.79
C VAL A 130 38.87 2.11 -18.78
N SER A 131 38.92 3.34 -18.29
CA SER A 131 40.08 4.23 -18.32
C SER A 131 40.44 4.71 -16.92
N PHE A 132 41.72 4.72 -16.60
CA PHE A 132 42.26 5.09 -15.29
C PHE A 132 43.29 6.20 -15.43
N GLU A 133 43.04 7.39 -14.88
CA GLU A 133 44.14 8.35 -14.65
C GLU A 133 44.92 7.88 -13.42
N MET A 134 46.18 7.51 -13.62
CA MET A 134 47.03 6.91 -12.59
C MET A 134 48.49 7.38 -12.68
N LYS A 135 49.22 7.20 -11.59
CA LYS A 135 50.66 7.45 -11.46
C LYS A 135 51.31 6.24 -10.80
N TYR A 136 52.27 5.65 -11.49
CA TYR A 136 53.00 4.48 -11.01
C TYR A 136 54.06 4.91 -9.97
N GLY A 137 53.92 4.41 -8.74
CA GLY A 137 54.80 4.72 -7.60
C GLY A 137 55.96 3.75 -7.43
N GLY A 138 55.82 2.49 -7.90
CA GLY A 138 56.89 1.50 -7.92
C GLY A 138 56.41 0.05 -7.75
N GLY A 139 57.36 -0.89 -7.86
CA GLY A 139 57.17 -2.33 -7.61
C GLY A 139 56.35 -3.11 -8.65
N ASP A 140 56.22 -4.42 -8.45
CA ASP A 140 55.43 -5.29 -9.34
C ASP A 140 53.92 -5.05 -9.14
N ILE A 141 53.18 -4.76 -10.22
CA ILE A 141 51.72 -4.56 -10.18
C ILE A 141 51.06 -5.32 -11.34
N GLU A 142 50.07 -6.16 -11.05
CA GLU A 142 49.24 -6.79 -12.09
C GLU A 142 47.86 -6.11 -12.17
N VAL A 143 47.41 -5.79 -13.38
CA VAL A 143 46.06 -5.29 -13.66
C VAL A 143 45.25 -6.40 -14.32
N LEU A 144 44.08 -6.72 -13.76
CA LEU A 144 43.36 -7.96 -14.03
C LEU A 144 41.86 -7.69 -14.19
N ALA A 145 41.26 -7.96 -15.37
CA ALA A 145 39.80 -7.88 -15.54
C ALA A 145 39.15 -9.25 -15.48
N TYR A 146 38.04 -9.33 -14.75
CA TYR A 146 37.32 -10.57 -14.45
C TYR A 146 35.87 -10.53 -14.95
N GLU A 147 35.39 -11.70 -15.37
CA GLU A 147 33.96 -12.00 -15.57
C GLU A 147 33.16 -11.66 -14.30
N ASN A 148 32.01 -10.99 -14.44
CA ASN A 148 31.33 -10.34 -13.32
C ASN A 148 30.81 -11.33 -12.24
N ARG A 149 31.69 -11.68 -11.30
CA ARG A 149 31.40 -12.25 -9.97
C ARG A 149 32.52 -11.86 -9.00
N LEU A 150 32.15 -11.09 -7.97
CA LEU A 150 33.01 -10.57 -6.87
C LEU A 150 33.93 -11.58 -6.15
N ASN A 151 33.77 -12.89 -6.36
CA ASN A 151 34.63 -13.93 -5.79
C ASN A 151 34.84 -15.08 -6.79
N GLY A 152 35.91 -15.00 -7.59
CA GLY A 152 36.40 -16.12 -8.40
C GLY A 152 35.85 -16.24 -9.83
N GLY A 153 35.51 -15.12 -10.48
CA GLY A 153 35.22 -15.09 -11.92
C GLY A 153 36.41 -15.52 -12.81
N ASN A 154 36.15 -15.77 -14.10
CA ASN A 154 37.20 -16.06 -15.07
C ASN A 154 38.01 -14.79 -15.41
N LEU A 155 39.33 -14.92 -15.52
CA LEU A 155 40.21 -13.84 -15.97
C LEU A 155 40.05 -13.63 -17.48
N ALA A 156 39.72 -12.40 -17.89
CA ALA A 156 39.59 -12.00 -19.30
C ALA A 156 40.84 -11.23 -19.79
N VAL A 157 41.30 -10.26 -18.99
CA VAL A 157 42.40 -9.32 -19.32
C VAL A 157 43.54 -9.48 -18.31
N ARG A 158 44.80 -9.40 -18.77
CA ARG A 158 45.98 -9.27 -17.87
C ARG A 158 47.08 -8.41 -18.47
N SER A 159 47.54 -7.44 -17.70
CA SER A 159 48.77 -6.69 -17.93
C SER A 159 49.58 -6.57 -16.62
N THR A 160 50.83 -6.15 -16.75
CA THR A 160 51.78 -6.07 -15.63
C THR A 160 52.73 -4.89 -15.79
N PHE A 161 52.87 -4.10 -14.72
CA PHE A 161 54.00 -3.19 -14.50
C PHE A 161 55.07 -3.93 -13.68
N SER A 162 56.33 -3.80 -14.06
CA SER A 162 57.48 -4.36 -13.34
C SER A 162 58.73 -3.53 -13.68
N ASP A 163 59.45 -3.02 -12.67
CA ASP A 163 60.59 -2.11 -12.83
C ASP A 163 60.32 -0.95 -13.83
N GLY A 164 59.12 -0.36 -13.81
CA GLY A 164 58.71 0.74 -14.70
C GLY A 164 58.37 0.34 -16.14
N ALA A 165 58.55 -0.92 -16.52
CA ALA A 165 58.13 -1.46 -17.82
C ALA A 165 56.69 -2.00 -17.74
N PHE A 166 55.82 -1.51 -18.61
CA PHE A 166 54.47 -2.06 -18.79
C PHE A 166 54.44 -3.10 -19.91
N SER A 167 53.69 -4.18 -19.70
CA SER A 167 53.52 -5.24 -20.69
C SER A 167 52.15 -5.92 -20.57
N VAL A 168 51.60 -6.36 -21.70
CA VAL A 168 50.28 -6.98 -21.76
C VAL A 168 50.41 -8.45 -22.17
N VAL A 169 49.78 -9.36 -21.41
CA VAL A 169 49.98 -10.80 -21.57
C VAL A 169 49.23 -11.31 -22.80
N GLY A 170 49.96 -11.49 -23.91
CA GLY A 170 49.42 -11.94 -25.19
C GLY A 170 49.56 -10.94 -26.34
N ALA A 171 50.09 -9.75 -26.08
CA ALA A 171 50.49 -8.80 -27.12
C ALA A 171 51.87 -9.18 -27.72
N ASP A 172 52.04 -9.01 -29.03
CA ASP A 172 53.34 -9.05 -29.72
C ASP A 172 54.06 -7.67 -29.72
N ALA A 173 53.53 -6.67 -29.00
CA ALA A 173 54.07 -5.31 -28.92
C ALA A 173 55.22 -5.17 -27.90
N GLU A 174 56.26 -4.40 -28.24
CA GLU A 174 57.38 -4.11 -27.33
C GLU A 174 56.91 -3.32 -26.10
N SER A 175 57.39 -3.66 -24.90
CA SER A 175 56.97 -3.02 -23.65
C SER A 175 57.34 -1.54 -23.60
N CYS A 176 56.36 -0.68 -23.31
CA CYS A 176 56.63 0.73 -23.01
C CYS A 176 57.24 0.88 -21.61
N TYR A 177 58.02 1.93 -21.42
CA TYR A 177 58.62 2.26 -20.13
C TYR A 177 58.05 3.60 -19.66
N LEU A 178 57.38 3.59 -18.50
CA LEU A 178 56.78 4.78 -17.92
C LEU A 178 57.70 5.30 -16.80
N PRO A 179 58.06 6.59 -16.78
CA PRO A 179 58.85 7.16 -15.69
C PRO A 179 58.11 7.07 -14.35
N GLU A 180 58.87 6.84 -13.26
CA GLU A 180 58.33 7.01 -11.91
C GLU A 180 57.85 8.46 -11.73
N ASN A 181 56.59 8.63 -11.32
CA ASN A 181 55.90 9.89 -10.98
C ASN A 181 55.24 10.73 -12.09
N ASP A 182 55.25 10.31 -13.37
CA ASP A 182 54.38 10.97 -14.37
C ASP A 182 52.95 10.37 -14.32
N ARG A 183 51.91 11.19 -14.51
CA ARG A 183 50.52 10.72 -14.69
C ARG A 183 50.27 10.30 -16.13
N PHE A 184 49.46 9.25 -16.29
CA PHE A 184 49.02 8.73 -17.58
C PHE A 184 47.61 8.14 -17.48
N CYS A 185 46.88 8.11 -18.59
CA CYS A 185 45.59 7.43 -18.67
C CYS A 185 45.79 6.02 -19.24
N LEU A 186 45.51 4.98 -18.45
CA LEU A 186 45.53 3.58 -18.86
C LEU A 186 44.11 3.13 -19.23
N SER A 187 43.88 2.83 -20.51
CA SER A 187 42.57 2.47 -21.04
C SER A 187 42.51 1.02 -21.54
N TYR A 188 41.44 0.31 -21.17
CA TYR A 188 41.09 -1.02 -21.65
C TYR A 188 39.80 -0.93 -22.47
N LYS A 189 39.93 -1.04 -23.80
CA LYS A 189 38.79 -1.08 -24.74
C LYS A 189 38.39 -2.54 -24.90
N ILE A 190 37.21 -2.94 -24.40
CA ILE A 190 36.79 -4.33 -24.20
C ILE A 190 35.55 -4.62 -25.06
N ASN A 191 35.65 -5.64 -25.90
CA ASN A 191 34.55 -6.17 -26.70
C ASN A 191 34.25 -7.62 -26.24
N CYS A 192 33.16 -7.78 -25.53
CA CYS A 192 32.72 -9.03 -24.91
C CYS A 192 32.15 -10.05 -25.90
N ASP A 193 31.56 -9.58 -27.02
CA ASP A 193 30.94 -10.47 -28.02
C ASP A 193 32.01 -11.09 -28.95
N ALA A 194 32.98 -10.28 -29.42
CA ALA A 194 34.16 -10.73 -30.14
C ALA A 194 35.24 -11.35 -29.23
N LYS A 195 35.16 -11.12 -27.91
CA LYS A 195 36.08 -11.60 -26.86
C LYS A 195 37.53 -11.17 -27.09
N ILE A 196 37.68 -9.88 -27.35
CA ILE A 196 38.95 -9.18 -27.57
C ILE A 196 39.01 -7.93 -26.70
N TYR A 197 40.23 -7.53 -26.34
CA TYR A 197 40.49 -6.25 -25.70
C TYR A 197 41.70 -5.57 -26.34
N ARG A 198 41.71 -4.25 -26.33
CA ARG A 198 42.88 -3.43 -26.64
C ARG A 198 43.30 -2.67 -25.39
N VAL A 199 44.61 -2.52 -25.20
CA VAL A 199 45.16 -1.68 -24.13
C VAL A 199 45.82 -0.46 -24.76
N GLU A 200 45.54 0.70 -24.21
CA GLU A 200 46.04 2.00 -24.68
C GLU A 200 46.51 2.81 -23.48
N ILE A 201 47.62 3.53 -23.63
CA ILE A 201 48.14 4.46 -22.62
C ILE A 201 48.38 5.81 -23.30
N THR A 202 47.77 6.86 -22.76
CA THR A 202 48.03 8.24 -23.18
C THR A 202 48.70 9.05 -22.07
N ASP A 203 49.40 10.12 -22.45
CA ASP A 203 49.71 11.21 -21.53
C ASP A 203 48.46 12.07 -21.23
N ARG A 204 48.62 13.08 -20.36
CA ARG A 204 47.55 14.00 -19.93
C ARG A 204 47.10 14.99 -21.03
N GLU A 205 47.79 15.07 -22.17
CA GLU A 205 47.38 15.83 -23.35
C GLU A 205 46.73 14.92 -24.42
N GLY A 206 46.41 13.66 -24.07
CA GLY A 206 45.80 12.68 -24.98
C GLY A 206 46.80 12.00 -25.94
N GLY A 207 48.10 12.28 -25.82
CA GLY A 207 49.15 11.71 -26.66
C GLY A 207 49.35 10.22 -26.41
N ILE A 208 49.11 9.37 -27.41
CA ILE A 208 49.28 7.90 -27.28
C ILE A 208 50.77 7.54 -27.08
N LEU A 209 51.09 7.09 -25.86
CA LEU A 209 52.40 6.58 -25.45
C LEU A 209 52.58 5.09 -25.78
N TYR A 210 51.49 4.31 -25.71
CA TYR A 210 51.45 2.89 -26.00
C TYR A 210 50.05 2.47 -26.46
N THR A 211 49.95 1.55 -27.42
CA THR A 211 48.68 0.91 -27.78
C THR A 211 48.95 -0.47 -28.37
N THR A 212 48.03 -1.41 -28.18
CA THR A 212 48.15 -2.79 -28.68
C THR A 212 47.33 -3.00 -29.96
N GLU A 213 47.58 -4.10 -30.68
CA GLU A 213 46.52 -4.68 -31.53
C GLU A 213 45.50 -5.41 -30.64
N ASP A 214 44.44 -5.97 -31.23
CA ASP A 214 43.34 -6.59 -30.48
C ASP A 214 43.74 -7.97 -29.91
N ILE A 215 43.75 -8.08 -28.59
CA ILE A 215 44.21 -9.24 -27.83
C ILE A 215 43.01 -10.12 -27.46
N PRO A 216 43.00 -11.43 -27.79
CA PRO A 216 41.91 -12.31 -27.41
C PRO A 216 41.87 -12.56 -25.89
N PHE A 217 40.67 -12.63 -25.31
CA PHE A 217 40.47 -12.91 -23.88
C PHE A 217 41.20 -14.18 -23.43
N TYR A 218 41.76 -14.12 -22.21
CA TYR A 218 42.52 -15.22 -21.61
C TYR A 218 41.66 -16.49 -21.39
N ASN A 219 40.36 -16.33 -21.17
CA ASN A 219 39.35 -17.39 -21.31
C ASN A 219 38.29 -17.01 -22.35
N ARG A 220 38.07 -17.88 -23.34
CA ARG A 220 37.11 -17.68 -24.45
C ARG A 220 35.65 -17.99 -24.10
N ASP A 221 35.39 -18.59 -22.94
CA ASP A 221 34.02 -18.91 -22.53
C ASP A 221 33.35 -17.81 -21.70
N ALA A 222 34.13 -16.85 -21.17
CA ALA A 222 33.59 -15.69 -20.42
C ALA A 222 32.58 -14.90 -21.27
N LYS A 223 31.46 -14.46 -20.69
CA LYS A 223 30.42 -13.73 -21.43
C LYS A 223 30.46 -12.21 -21.27
N THR A 224 30.65 -11.71 -20.06
CA THR A 224 30.80 -10.28 -19.77
C THR A 224 31.85 -10.10 -18.70
N ALA A 225 32.94 -9.39 -19.02
CA ALA A 225 33.81 -8.81 -18.00
C ALA A 225 33.07 -7.66 -17.31
N GLY A 226 33.29 -7.45 -16.02
CA GLY A 226 32.59 -6.39 -15.27
C GLY A 226 33.22 -6.03 -13.92
N SER A 227 34.48 -6.40 -13.69
CA SER A 227 35.24 -5.98 -12.51
C SER A 227 36.73 -5.93 -12.86
N LEU A 228 37.43 -4.92 -12.35
CA LEU A 228 38.88 -4.82 -12.47
C LEU A 228 39.52 -4.96 -11.08
N ALA A 229 40.64 -5.66 -11.01
CA ALA A 229 41.42 -5.78 -9.79
C ALA A 229 42.88 -5.38 -10.03
N LEU A 230 43.40 -4.61 -9.10
CA LEU A 230 44.82 -4.29 -8.98
C LEU A 230 45.43 -5.21 -7.93
N LYS A 231 46.51 -5.88 -8.32
CA LYS A 231 47.20 -6.85 -7.49
C LYS A 231 48.63 -6.39 -7.26
N LEU A 232 48.96 -6.12 -5.99
CA LEU A 232 50.24 -5.54 -5.60
C LEU A 232 51.24 -6.62 -5.14
N GLY A 233 52.44 -6.55 -5.71
CA GLY A 233 53.65 -7.20 -5.21
C GLY A 233 54.08 -6.69 -3.84
N ALA A 234 55.23 -7.14 -3.36
CA ALA A 234 55.88 -6.52 -2.21
C ALA A 234 56.57 -5.22 -2.66
N ASP A 235 56.55 -4.20 -1.80
CA ASP A 235 57.15 -2.88 -2.03
C ASP A 235 56.60 -2.14 -3.27
N SER A 236 55.34 -2.43 -3.62
CA SER A 236 54.63 -1.80 -4.74
C SER A 236 53.68 -0.69 -4.28
N SER A 237 53.57 0.38 -5.09
CA SER A 237 52.61 1.47 -4.87
C SER A 237 52.09 2.09 -6.17
N ILE A 238 50.85 2.59 -6.12
CA ILE A 238 50.17 3.26 -7.22
C ILE A 238 49.21 4.31 -6.69
N ASP A 239 49.18 5.47 -7.35
CA ASP A 239 48.22 6.55 -7.10
C ASP A 239 47.17 6.57 -8.22
N ILE A 240 45.90 6.76 -7.88
CA ILE A 240 44.75 6.76 -8.81
C ILE A 240 43.89 8.01 -8.59
N PHE A 241 43.63 8.74 -9.67
CA PHE A 241 43.00 10.06 -9.67
C PHE A 241 41.56 10.03 -10.22
N ALA A 242 41.29 9.20 -11.24
CA ALA A 242 39.95 9.05 -11.84
C ALA A 242 39.75 7.69 -12.51
N VAL A 243 38.49 7.25 -12.65
CA VAL A 243 38.11 5.97 -13.29
C VAL A 243 36.88 6.15 -14.20
N LYS A 244 37.08 6.31 -15.51
CA LYS A 244 35.97 6.45 -16.49
C LYS A 244 35.54 5.11 -17.06
N VAL A 245 34.23 4.91 -17.26
CA VAL A 245 33.63 3.76 -17.97
C VAL A 245 32.75 4.26 -19.11
N SER A 246 33.21 4.19 -20.36
CA SER A 246 32.46 4.66 -21.53
C SER A 246 31.90 3.54 -22.41
N THR A 247 30.77 3.80 -23.06
CA THR A 247 30.07 2.83 -23.93
C THR A 247 29.99 3.37 -25.36
N SER A 248 30.66 2.71 -26.30
CA SER A 248 30.91 3.14 -27.69
C SER A 248 31.81 4.38 -27.89
N ASP A 249 32.33 4.57 -29.11
CA ASP A 249 33.40 5.53 -29.44
C ASP A 249 32.94 7.00 -29.43
N ALA A 250 33.04 7.68 -28.29
CA ALA A 250 33.03 9.15 -28.22
C ALA A 250 34.35 9.73 -28.75
N GLY A 251 34.27 10.76 -29.60
CA GLY A 251 35.40 11.48 -30.19
C GLY A 251 35.57 12.90 -29.61
N ASP A 252 36.81 13.39 -29.63
CA ASP A 252 37.28 14.58 -28.87
C ASP A 252 36.70 15.96 -29.26
N GLU A 253 36.91 16.89 -28.31
CA GLU A 253 36.92 18.36 -28.39
C GLU A 253 35.60 19.11 -28.70
N THR A 254 34.96 19.68 -27.67
CA THR A 254 35.09 21.13 -27.32
C THR A 254 34.51 21.44 -25.93
N PRO A 255 34.91 22.56 -25.25
CA PRO A 255 34.68 22.75 -23.82
C PRO A 255 33.32 23.40 -23.46
N LEU A 256 32.89 23.16 -22.21
CA LEU A 256 31.80 23.84 -21.52
C LEU A 256 32.28 25.22 -20.93
N PRO A 257 31.36 26.13 -20.58
CA PRO A 257 31.66 27.39 -19.89
C PRO A 257 31.98 27.19 -18.39
N ASP A 258 32.45 28.26 -17.73
CA ASP A 258 33.10 28.25 -16.40
C ASP A 258 32.22 27.76 -15.22
N GLU A 259 32.86 27.20 -14.19
CA GLU A 259 32.27 26.25 -13.21
C GLU A 259 31.65 26.88 -11.92
N ASP A 260 31.85 28.18 -11.67
CA ASP A 260 31.87 28.80 -10.32
C ASP A 260 30.54 28.85 -9.49
N GLU A 261 29.36 28.39 -9.98
CA GLU A 261 28.07 28.56 -9.25
C GLU A 261 27.06 27.38 -9.29
N THR A 262 27.45 26.15 -9.68
CA THR A 262 26.51 24.98 -9.73
C THR A 262 27.02 23.70 -9.07
N GLU A 263 27.83 23.80 -8.02
CA GLU A 263 28.38 22.64 -7.30
C GLU A 263 27.30 21.91 -6.47
N GLY A 264 26.94 20.70 -6.90
CA GLY A 264 26.02 19.80 -6.20
C GLY A 264 24.56 20.25 -6.16
N GLN A 265 23.89 20.40 -7.32
CA GLN A 265 22.42 20.32 -7.42
C GLN A 265 22.00 19.37 -8.53
N ASP A 266 21.12 18.43 -8.20
CA ASP A 266 20.52 17.49 -9.14
C ASP A 266 19.26 18.08 -9.79
N THR A 267 19.05 17.72 -11.06
CA THR A 267 17.91 18.19 -11.85
C THR A 267 16.82 17.13 -11.87
N PHE A 268 15.95 17.17 -10.86
CA PHE A 268 14.83 16.25 -10.72
C PHE A 268 13.83 16.35 -11.90
N TYR A 269 13.48 17.56 -12.33
CA TYR A 269 12.49 17.79 -13.38
C TYR A 269 12.93 18.86 -14.37
N ALA A 270 13.32 18.41 -15.57
CA ALA A 270 13.57 19.26 -16.73
C ALA A 270 12.69 18.80 -17.91
N GLU A 271 11.45 19.30 -17.96
CA GLU A 271 10.67 19.29 -19.21
C GLU A 271 11.18 20.41 -20.14
N THR A 272 12.39 20.25 -20.65
CA THR A 272 12.79 20.97 -21.88
C THR A 272 11.91 20.46 -23.01
N PHE A 273 11.04 21.31 -23.55
CA PHE A 273 9.94 20.93 -24.43
C PHE A 273 10.38 20.19 -25.71
N GLU A 274 10.36 18.85 -25.69
CA GLU A 274 10.70 18.05 -26.88
C GLU A 274 9.68 18.25 -28.01
N SER A 275 10.18 18.53 -29.21
CA SER A 275 9.36 19.10 -30.29
C SER A 275 8.59 18.06 -31.10
N TYR A 276 7.36 17.71 -30.67
CA TYR A 276 6.46 16.84 -31.44
C TYR A 276 5.32 17.59 -32.18
N SER A 277 5.57 17.86 -33.47
CA SER A 277 4.58 18.04 -34.55
C SER A 277 3.49 19.14 -34.47
N ASN A 278 3.82 20.31 -35.03
CA ASN A 278 3.01 20.99 -36.06
C ASN A 278 1.62 21.62 -35.74
N GLU A 279 1.20 21.83 -34.49
CA GLU A 279 -0.02 22.62 -34.17
C GLU A 279 0.22 24.16 -34.06
N MET A 280 1.03 24.72 -34.97
CA MET A 280 1.39 26.15 -34.99
C MET A 280 0.16 27.07 -35.09
N GLY A 281 -0.10 27.85 -34.03
CA GLY A 281 -0.96 29.04 -34.08
C GLY A 281 -2.42 28.88 -33.61
N ARG A 282 -2.74 27.90 -32.76
CA ARG A 282 -4.00 27.91 -31.99
C ARG A 282 -3.95 28.95 -30.85
N THR A 283 -5.11 29.45 -30.44
CA THR A 283 -5.27 30.35 -29.28
C THR A 283 -5.56 29.62 -27.98
N ASP A 284 -6.02 28.38 -28.07
CA ASP A 284 -6.68 27.63 -27.00
C ASP A 284 -5.80 26.45 -26.49
N PHE A 285 -4.50 26.49 -26.79
CA PHE A 285 -3.53 25.44 -26.45
C PHE A 285 -3.02 25.60 -25.02
N VAL A 286 -2.65 24.48 -24.40
CA VAL A 286 -1.92 24.40 -23.11
C VAL A 286 -0.76 23.43 -23.34
N PRO A 287 0.47 23.72 -22.88
CA PRO A 287 1.58 22.77 -22.98
C PRO A 287 1.27 21.46 -22.26
N GLU A 288 1.92 20.38 -22.68
CA GLU A 288 2.04 19.16 -21.89
C GLU A 288 2.72 19.49 -20.54
N GLY A 289 2.36 18.81 -19.46
CA GLY A 289 2.77 19.15 -18.08
C GLY A 289 2.06 20.35 -17.41
N TRP A 290 1.31 21.17 -18.17
CA TRP A 290 0.69 22.41 -17.67
C TRP A 290 -0.85 22.36 -17.58
N GLU A 291 -1.42 23.05 -16.59
CA GLU A 291 -2.87 23.19 -16.38
C GLU A 291 -3.33 24.66 -16.39
N THR A 292 -4.63 24.88 -16.64
CA THR A 292 -5.28 26.20 -16.63
C THR A 292 -6.20 26.39 -15.42
N ALA A 293 -6.08 27.56 -14.78
CA ALA A 293 -7.00 27.97 -13.73
C ALA A 293 -8.32 28.50 -14.33
N GLY A 294 -9.30 27.60 -14.46
CA GLY A 294 -10.64 27.88 -14.99
C GLY A 294 -10.71 27.95 -16.51
N ASN A 295 -11.85 28.41 -17.05
CA ASN A 295 -11.98 28.67 -18.48
C ASN A 295 -11.06 29.83 -18.88
N MET A 296 -10.14 29.62 -19.82
CA MET A 296 -9.44 30.73 -20.46
C MET A 296 -10.47 31.67 -21.12
N PRO A 297 -10.48 32.98 -20.83
CA PRO A 297 -11.29 33.94 -21.56
C PRO A 297 -10.77 34.00 -23.01
N GLY A 298 -11.65 34.20 -23.99
CA GLY A 298 -11.30 34.25 -25.42
C GLY A 298 -10.44 35.47 -25.84
N THR A 299 -9.87 36.16 -24.85
CA THR A 299 -8.94 37.28 -24.94
C THR A 299 -7.55 36.92 -24.42
N ALA A 300 -7.37 35.81 -23.69
CA ALA A 300 -6.08 35.21 -23.35
C ALA A 300 -5.65 34.20 -24.42
N ALA A 301 -4.34 33.99 -24.60
CA ALA A 301 -3.80 32.94 -25.45
C ALA A 301 -2.40 32.53 -25.00
N VAL A 302 -2.14 31.22 -24.98
CA VAL A 302 -0.79 30.63 -25.01
C VAL A 302 -0.39 30.44 -26.48
N ARG A 303 0.86 30.75 -26.85
CA ARG A 303 1.38 30.47 -28.19
C ARG A 303 2.79 29.92 -28.16
N SER A 304 2.97 28.72 -28.70
CA SER A 304 4.28 28.22 -29.11
C SER A 304 4.77 28.96 -30.36
N TYR A 305 5.97 29.53 -30.33
CA TYR A 305 6.63 30.04 -31.54
C TYR A 305 7.83 29.17 -31.92
N GLY A 306 7.94 28.87 -33.21
CA GLY A 306 9.18 28.42 -33.84
C GLY A 306 9.34 29.20 -35.15
N GLU A 307 10.36 30.06 -35.24
CA GLU A 307 10.54 30.92 -36.42
C GLU A 307 11.15 30.16 -37.60
N SER A 308 10.55 30.34 -38.78
CA SER A 308 11.01 29.72 -40.01
C SER A 308 12.23 30.47 -40.60
N GLY A 309 13.46 30.02 -40.34
CA GLY A 309 14.58 30.43 -41.21
C GLY A 309 16.04 30.19 -40.80
N THR A 310 16.36 29.95 -39.52
CA THR A 310 17.75 29.83 -39.05
C THR A 310 17.88 28.82 -37.91
N GLU A 311 18.87 27.93 -38.00
CA GLU A 311 18.97 26.64 -37.27
C GLU A 311 19.58 26.76 -35.85
N GLU A 312 19.38 27.87 -35.12
CA GLU A 312 20.21 28.21 -33.94
C GLU A 312 19.49 28.69 -32.66
N ASN A 313 18.15 28.76 -32.59
CA ASN A 313 17.43 29.14 -31.35
C ASN A 313 16.11 28.35 -31.17
N GLY A 314 15.73 28.11 -29.89
CA GLY A 314 14.72 27.13 -29.47
C GLY A 314 13.24 27.55 -29.53
N TYR A 315 12.39 26.72 -28.92
CA TYR A 315 10.93 26.86 -28.86
C TYR A 315 10.50 27.50 -27.54
N TYR A 316 9.75 28.61 -27.59
CA TYR A 316 9.24 29.29 -26.39
C TYR A 316 7.73 29.50 -26.43
N TYR A 317 7.14 29.73 -25.25
CA TYR A 317 5.70 29.95 -25.06
C TYR A 317 5.41 31.40 -24.66
N GLU A 318 4.67 32.13 -25.51
CA GLU A 318 4.10 33.44 -25.17
C GLU A 318 2.78 33.27 -24.41
N LEU A 319 2.71 33.79 -23.19
CA LEU A 319 1.50 33.99 -22.41
C LEU A 319 1.02 35.44 -22.61
N SER A 320 -0.11 35.65 -23.28
CA SER A 320 -0.63 36.99 -23.61
C SER A 320 -2.10 37.17 -23.26
N ARG A 321 -2.48 38.38 -22.82
CA ARG A 321 -3.89 38.75 -22.55
C ARG A 321 -4.25 40.06 -23.24
N THR A 322 -5.26 40.04 -24.11
CA THR A 322 -5.53 41.14 -25.05
C THR A 322 -6.56 42.17 -24.57
N GLN A 323 -7.47 41.83 -23.65
CA GLN A 323 -8.48 42.75 -23.09
C GLN A 323 -8.84 42.38 -21.64
N GLU A 324 -9.52 43.30 -20.94
CA GLU A 324 -10.16 43.03 -19.64
C GLU A 324 -11.48 42.27 -19.84
N GLU A 325 -11.59 41.10 -19.22
CA GLU A 325 -12.83 40.35 -19.05
C GLU A 325 -12.88 39.82 -17.61
N ASN A 326 -14.07 39.62 -17.05
CA ASN A 326 -14.24 39.19 -15.65
C ASN A 326 -13.74 37.75 -15.45
N GLY A 327 -12.49 37.61 -15.03
CA GLY A 327 -11.87 36.34 -14.65
C GLY A 327 -10.37 36.52 -14.37
N SER A 328 -9.91 35.89 -13.30
CA SER A 328 -8.48 35.60 -13.11
C SER A 328 -8.18 34.31 -13.85
N SER A 329 -7.10 34.27 -14.62
CA SER A 329 -6.73 33.12 -15.45
C SER A 329 -5.23 32.95 -15.40
N TYR A 330 -4.80 31.88 -14.74
CA TYR A 330 -3.42 31.51 -14.53
C TYR A 330 -3.11 30.29 -15.40
N VAL A 331 -1.91 30.22 -15.94
CA VAL A 331 -1.36 29.05 -16.61
C VAL A 331 -0.17 28.60 -15.77
N GLY A 332 -0.10 27.32 -15.40
CA GLY A 332 0.90 26.84 -14.45
C GLY A 332 1.26 25.37 -14.59
N MET A 333 2.51 25.06 -14.27
CA MET A 333 3.01 23.70 -14.19
C MET A 333 2.60 23.10 -12.85
N LYS A 334 1.97 21.92 -12.91
CA LYS A 334 1.39 21.27 -11.74
C LYS A 334 2.32 20.19 -11.24
N LEU A 335 3.06 20.52 -10.18
CA LEU A 335 3.95 19.62 -9.45
C LEU A 335 3.06 18.63 -8.67
N THR A 336 2.54 17.62 -9.38
CA THR A 336 1.44 16.73 -8.91
C THR A 336 1.94 15.40 -8.34
N SER A 337 3.20 15.07 -8.61
CA SER A 337 4.00 14.09 -7.89
C SER A 337 5.10 14.83 -7.14
N ILE A 338 6.01 14.08 -6.50
CA ILE A 338 7.14 14.59 -5.70
C ILE A 338 6.70 15.23 -4.38
N THR A 339 7.12 14.62 -3.26
CA THR A 339 7.36 15.42 -2.05
C THR A 339 8.68 16.12 -2.30
N LEU A 340 8.64 17.36 -2.78
CA LEU A 340 9.84 18.13 -3.13
C LEU A 340 10.82 18.14 -1.93
N PRO A 341 12.14 18.03 -2.15
CA PRO A 341 13.10 18.05 -1.07
C PRO A 341 12.98 19.32 -0.24
N ASP A 342 13.42 19.28 1.02
CA ASP A 342 13.26 20.40 1.94
C ASP A 342 13.97 21.67 1.42
N GLU A 343 15.01 21.53 0.60
CA GLU A 343 15.60 22.61 -0.19
C GLU A 343 15.47 22.33 -1.71
N TYR A 344 14.85 23.24 -2.46
CA TYR A 344 14.72 23.12 -3.92
C TYR A 344 14.69 24.48 -4.63
N THR A 345 15.00 24.49 -5.93
CA THR A 345 14.95 25.68 -6.77
C THR A 345 14.02 25.49 -7.95
N VAL A 346 13.00 26.36 -8.07
CA VAL A 346 12.20 26.50 -9.30
C VAL A 346 12.84 27.59 -10.15
N SER A 347 13.24 27.26 -11.37
CA SER A 347 13.80 28.22 -12.32
C SER A 347 13.02 28.26 -13.64
N ALA A 348 13.08 29.40 -14.32
CA ALA A 348 12.47 29.61 -15.62
C ALA A 348 13.25 30.69 -16.37
N ASP A 349 13.45 30.52 -17.67
CA ASP A 349 13.90 31.61 -18.52
C ASP A 349 12.70 32.48 -18.88
N VAL A 350 12.84 33.80 -18.72
CA VAL A 350 11.75 34.77 -18.82
C VAL A 350 12.16 35.90 -19.77
N ASN A 351 11.24 36.31 -20.63
CA ASN A 351 11.38 37.53 -21.44
C ASN A 351 10.14 38.41 -21.31
N TYR A 352 10.38 39.68 -20.93
CA TYR A 352 9.32 40.64 -20.64
C TYR A 352 9.34 41.82 -21.61
N ALA A 353 8.29 41.92 -22.44
CA ALA A 353 8.17 42.94 -23.48
C ALA A 353 7.80 44.36 -22.98
N ASN A 354 7.84 44.64 -21.67
CA ASN A 354 7.36 45.88 -21.03
C ASN A 354 5.93 46.30 -21.41
N THR A 355 5.03 45.32 -21.57
CA THR A 355 3.67 45.49 -22.12
C THR A 355 2.57 45.70 -21.08
N GLY A 356 2.77 45.23 -19.84
CA GLY A 356 1.84 45.40 -18.71
C GLY A 356 2.25 44.53 -17.51
N ASP A 357 1.46 44.52 -16.43
CA ASP A 357 1.83 43.82 -15.18
C ASP A 357 1.71 42.28 -15.29
N ILE A 358 2.59 41.59 -14.55
CA ILE A 358 2.71 40.12 -14.46
C ILE A 358 2.84 39.72 -12.99
N GLU A 359 2.27 38.58 -12.61
CA GLU A 359 2.56 37.92 -11.32
C GLU A 359 2.96 36.45 -11.50
N PHE A 360 3.89 36.01 -10.64
CA PHE A 360 4.37 34.63 -10.48
C PHE A 360 3.97 34.14 -9.09
N PHE A 361 3.53 32.88 -8.98
CA PHE A 361 3.08 32.27 -7.74
C PHE A 361 3.65 30.87 -7.57
N MET A 362 3.94 30.49 -6.32
CA MET A 362 4.01 29.09 -5.91
C MET A 362 2.93 28.81 -4.86
N ARG A 363 2.12 27.76 -5.05
CA ARG A 363 0.91 27.48 -4.26
C ARG A 363 0.97 26.18 -3.48
N ASP A 364 0.14 26.02 -2.45
CA ASP A 364 0.22 24.91 -1.47
C ASP A 364 -0.50 23.59 -1.85
N SER A 365 -1.23 23.55 -2.97
CA SER A 365 -2.15 22.44 -3.26
C SER A 365 -2.75 22.44 -4.66
N SER A 366 -3.07 23.62 -5.22
CA SER A 366 -3.70 23.74 -6.53
C SER A 366 -3.58 25.14 -7.13
N LEU A 367 -3.71 25.23 -8.45
CA LEU A 367 -3.76 26.48 -9.21
C LEU A 367 -4.97 27.38 -8.87
N ASN A 368 -6.03 26.82 -8.27
CA ASN A 368 -7.34 27.47 -8.15
C ASN A 368 -7.75 27.90 -6.72
N SER A 369 -7.27 27.23 -5.67
CA SER A 369 -7.77 27.46 -4.30
C SER A 369 -6.74 27.41 -3.18
N GLY A 370 -5.45 27.19 -3.49
CA GLY A 370 -4.40 27.03 -2.48
C GLY A 370 -3.84 28.33 -1.90
N LYS A 371 -3.27 28.27 -0.68
CA LYS A 371 -2.39 29.31 -0.12
C LYS A 371 -1.18 29.55 -1.05
N VAL A 372 -0.47 30.64 -0.84
CA VAL A 372 0.68 31.09 -1.63
C VAL A 372 1.93 31.12 -0.74
N ALA A 373 2.91 30.28 -1.09
CA ALA A 373 4.24 30.32 -0.47
C ALA A 373 5.06 31.47 -1.06
N VAL A 374 5.23 31.48 -2.38
CA VAL A 374 5.99 32.52 -3.10
C VAL A 374 5.04 33.41 -3.88
N ARG A 375 5.17 34.73 -3.71
CA ARG A 375 4.51 35.73 -4.58
C ARG A 375 5.53 36.71 -5.13
N ALA A 376 5.61 36.80 -6.45
CA ALA A 376 6.47 37.75 -7.15
C ALA A 376 5.78 38.32 -8.40
N GLY A 377 6.41 39.27 -9.08
CA GLY A 377 5.84 39.87 -10.27
C GLY A 377 6.69 40.96 -10.89
N ILE A 378 6.23 41.45 -12.04
CA ILE A 378 6.80 42.61 -12.73
C ILE A 378 5.69 43.64 -12.90
N THR A 379 5.92 44.85 -12.40
CA THR A 379 5.03 46.00 -12.66
C THR A 379 5.60 46.83 -13.81
N GLN A 380 4.76 47.22 -14.77
CA GLN A 380 5.16 48.02 -15.92
C GLN A 380 5.68 49.40 -15.49
N SER A 381 6.74 49.88 -16.13
CA SER A 381 7.26 51.23 -15.90
C SER A 381 7.95 51.81 -17.13
N ASP A 382 8.01 53.15 -17.21
CA ASP A 382 8.63 53.90 -18.32
C ASP A 382 10.08 53.44 -18.62
N ASN A 383 10.77 52.88 -17.61
CA ASN A 383 12.11 52.29 -17.70
C ASN A 383 11.99 50.77 -17.53
N GLY A 384 11.53 50.06 -18.57
CA GLY A 384 11.65 48.60 -18.72
C GLY A 384 11.03 47.70 -17.63
N GLY A 385 10.10 48.20 -16.82
CA GLY A 385 9.45 47.42 -15.76
C GLY A 385 10.27 47.28 -14.47
N THR A 386 9.64 46.74 -13.44
CA THR A 386 10.23 46.59 -12.10
C THR A 386 9.82 45.27 -11.48
N PHE A 387 10.79 44.38 -11.24
CA PHE A 387 10.59 43.10 -10.58
C PHE A 387 10.48 43.27 -9.07
N TYR A 388 9.53 42.58 -8.46
CA TYR A 388 9.28 42.58 -7.02
C TYR A 388 8.92 41.18 -6.51
N ALA A 389 9.18 40.96 -5.23
CA ALA A 389 8.74 39.80 -4.46
C ALA A 389 8.02 40.27 -3.19
N TYR A 390 7.49 39.35 -2.40
CA TYR A 390 6.98 39.63 -1.06
C TYR A 390 7.74 38.83 0.00
N SER A 391 7.84 39.36 1.21
CA SER A 391 8.31 38.64 2.41
C SER A 391 7.20 38.73 3.45
N GLY A 392 6.48 37.63 3.67
CA GLY A 392 5.13 37.71 4.24
C GLY A 392 4.27 38.71 3.46
N GLY A 393 3.56 39.60 4.17
CA GLY A 393 2.76 40.66 3.55
C GLY A 393 3.53 41.82 2.88
N ASP A 394 4.86 41.94 3.07
CA ASP A 394 5.62 43.13 2.68
C ASP A 394 6.28 43.01 1.29
N LYS A 395 5.88 43.90 0.35
CA LYS A 395 6.43 43.96 -1.01
C LYS A 395 7.85 44.54 -1.05
N LYS A 396 8.83 43.72 -1.48
CA LYS A 396 10.24 44.09 -1.73
C LYS A 396 10.48 44.31 -3.23
N ILE A 397 11.19 45.37 -3.60
CA ILE A 397 11.65 45.58 -4.99
C ILE A 397 13.03 44.94 -5.13
N ILE A 398 13.19 44.05 -6.11
CA ILE A 398 14.46 43.32 -6.35
C ILE A 398 15.25 43.94 -7.50
N MET A 399 14.58 44.27 -8.60
CA MET A 399 15.23 44.82 -9.80
C MET A 399 14.37 45.89 -10.48
N SER A 400 15.01 46.88 -11.10
CA SER A 400 14.38 47.87 -11.97
C SER A 400 15.01 47.80 -13.37
N ASN A 401 14.22 48.11 -14.40
CA ASN A 401 14.60 48.03 -15.82
C ASN A 401 14.87 46.61 -16.32
N VAL A 402 13.95 45.68 -15.98
CA VAL A 402 14.05 44.24 -16.31
C VAL A 402 14.16 44.01 -17.82
N ALA A 403 13.36 44.71 -18.62
CA ALA A 403 13.26 44.50 -20.07
C ALA A 403 14.48 44.98 -20.89
N GLU A 404 15.45 45.70 -20.29
CA GLU A 404 16.70 46.04 -20.99
C GLU A 404 17.66 44.85 -21.12
N ASN A 405 17.44 43.77 -20.35
CA ASN A 405 18.31 42.57 -20.34
C ASN A 405 17.85 41.50 -21.34
N GLY A 406 16.64 41.60 -21.90
CA GLY A 406 16.10 40.64 -22.86
C GLY A 406 15.55 39.38 -22.20
N TRP A 407 16.11 38.21 -22.53
CA TRP A 407 15.88 36.97 -21.79
C TRP A 407 16.75 36.97 -20.53
N PHE A 408 16.18 36.57 -19.40
CA PHE A 408 16.86 36.44 -18.12
C PHE A 408 16.39 35.17 -17.40
N LYS A 409 17.29 34.47 -16.70
CA LYS A 409 16.90 33.32 -15.88
C LYS A 409 16.41 33.82 -14.53
N LEU A 410 15.14 33.55 -14.23
CA LEU A 410 14.53 33.75 -12.93
C LEU A 410 14.68 32.47 -12.11
N SER A 411 15.00 32.58 -10.82
CA SER A 411 15.11 31.42 -9.94
C SER A 411 14.57 31.75 -8.54
N PHE A 412 13.75 30.83 -8.02
CA PHE A 412 13.21 30.85 -6.66
C PHE A 412 13.82 29.65 -5.93
N TYR A 413 14.83 29.89 -5.09
CA TYR A 413 15.27 28.89 -4.12
C TYR A 413 14.31 28.94 -2.94
N VAL A 414 13.87 27.78 -2.48
CA VAL A 414 12.78 27.59 -1.53
C VAL A 414 13.20 26.56 -0.49
N ASP A 415 13.10 26.95 0.78
CA ASP A 415 13.32 26.12 1.95
C ASP A 415 11.97 25.81 2.62
N ASN A 416 11.53 24.57 2.42
CA ASN A 416 10.31 24.00 2.98
C ASN A 416 10.44 23.62 4.47
N PHE A 417 11.63 23.59 5.06
CA PHE A 417 11.83 23.37 6.49
C PHE A 417 11.70 24.67 7.29
N THR A 418 12.33 25.76 6.84
CA THR A 418 12.22 27.08 7.51
C THR A 418 11.00 27.90 7.06
N GLY A 419 10.39 27.59 5.91
CA GLY A 419 9.31 28.40 5.33
C GLY A 419 9.83 29.72 4.73
N THR A 420 11.04 29.68 4.17
CA THR A 420 11.69 30.84 3.57
C THR A 420 12.04 30.59 2.11
N TYR A 421 12.31 31.67 1.39
CA TYR A 421 12.74 31.61 -0.01
C TYR A 421 13.61 32.84 -0.34
N TYR A 422 14.40 32.73 -1.40
CA TYR A 422 15.02 33.89 -2.03
C TYR A 422 14.89 33.85 -3.55
N VAL A 423 15.01 35.01 -4.17
CA VAL A 423 14.91 35.18 -5.62
C VAL A 423 16.26 35.59 -6.17
N THR A 424 16.70 34.90 -7.22
CA THR A 424 17.88 35.26 -8.02
C THR A 424 17.44 35.55 -9.45
N ILE A 425 18.05 36.55 -10.07
CA ILE A 425 17.86 36.93 -11.46
C ILE A 425 19.23 36.93 -12.12
N ARG A 426 19.41 36.12 -13.16
CA ARG A 426 20.65 36.01 -13.94
C ARG A 426 20.44 36.48 -15.38
N ASP A 427 21.49 36.97 -16.03
CA ASP A 427 21.48 37.13 -17.48
C ASP A 427 21.67 35.79 -18.21
N ILE A 428 21.55 35.82 -19.55
CA ILE A 428 21.70 34.63 -20.42
C ILE A 428 23.13 34.06 -20.42
N ASP A 429 24.12 34.86 -19.99
CA ASP A 429 25.51 34.44 -19.79
C ASP A 429 25.74 33.87 -18.36
N GLY A 430 24.67 33.68 -17.57
CA GLY A 430 24.68 33.04 -16.24
C GLY A 430 24.94 33.98 -15.05
N ASN A 431 25.32 35.24 -15.29
CA ASN A 431 25.76 36.15 -14.24
C ASN A 431 24.58 36.65 -13.41
N THR A 432 24.70 36.63 -12.07
CA THR A 432 23.67 37.20 -11.19
C THR A 432 23.61 38.73 -11.33
N ILE A 433 22.51 39.22 -11.92
CA ILE A 433 22.25 40.66 -12.16
C ILE A 433 21.38 41.31 -11.08
N ALA A 434 20.58 40.52 -10.35
CA ALA A 434 19.87 40.96 -9.14
C ALA A 434 19.52 39.76 -8.24
N GLY A 435 19.27 40.01 -6.96
CA GLY A 435 18.78 39.00 -6.02
C GLY A 435 18.18 39.61 -4.74
N SER A 436 17.45 38.81 -3.97
CA SER A 436 16.86 39.21 -2.69
C SER A 436 17.73 38.84 -1.49
N GLU A 437 17.39 39.41 -0.32
CA GLU A 437 17.65 38.77 0.96
C GLU A 437 16.72 37.54 1.14
N GLU A 438 16.93 36.76 2.19
CA GLU A 438 16.00 35.70 2.61
C GLU A 438 14.61 36.30 2.94
N MET A 439 13.53 35.63 2.53
CA MET A 439 12.16 36.12 2.66
C MET A 439 11.22 35.03 3.14
N ASN A 440 10.34 35.39 4.08
CA ASN A 440 9.33 34.47 4.61
C ASN A 440 8.23 34.22 3.57
N TYR A 441 7.63 33.03 3.58
CA TYR A 441 6.44 32.70 2.78
C TYR A 441 5.31 33.74 2.93
N TYR A 442 4.54 33.95 1.85
CA TYR A 442 3.55 35.03 1.73
C TYR A 442 2.32 34.83 2.62
N ASP A 443 1.62 33.68 2.52
CA ASP A 443 0.53 33.28 3.43
C ASP A 443 0.47 31.76 3.73
N ALA A 444 1.45 30.99 3.24
CA ALA A 444 1.63 29.56 3.52
C ALA A 444 2.62 29.26 4.67
N GLU A 445 2.50 28.05 5.23
CA GLU A 445 3.43 27.47 6.21
C GLU A 445 4.56 26.66 5.52
N PRO A 446 5.66 26.33 6.23
CA PRO A 446 6.69 25.41 5.72
C PRO A 446 6.09 24.07 5.24
N GLY A 447 6.73 23.45 4.25
CA GLY A 447 6.49 22.04 3.88
C GLY A 447 5.26 21.73 3.03
N ARG A 448 4.71 22.69 2.26
CA ARG A 448 3.48 22.47 1.47
C ARG A 448 3.47 22.97 0.01
N ALA A 449 4.52 23.58 -0.53
CA ALA A 449 4.46 24.22 -1.85
C ALA A 449 4.47 23.24 -3.04
N ALA A 450 3.36 23.12 -3.78
CA ALA A 450 3.14 22.21 -4.90
C ALA A 450 2.27 22.83 -6.05
N ALA A 451 2.81 23.84 -6.74
CA ALA A 451 2.50 24.25 -8.15
C ALA A 451 3.21 25.57 -8.48
N PHE A 452 3.70 25.75 -9.71
CA PHE A 452 4.26 27.03 -10.21
C PHE A 452 3.31 27.65 -11.25
N ALA A 453 2.94 28.93 -11.08
CA ALA A 453 1.89 29.55 -11.90
C ALA A 453 2.18 31.00 -12.28
N VAL A 454 1.75 31.41 -13.48
CA VAL A 454 1.97 32.75 -14.04
C VAL A 454 0.65 33.36 -14.55
N THR A 455 0.50 34.69 -14.43
CA THR A 455 -0.63 35.46 -14.97
C THR A 455 -0.17 36.76 -15.63
N THR A 456 -0.94 37.23 -16.60
CA THR A 456 -0.76 38.51 -17.29
C THR A 456 -1.95 39.44 -17.09
N ALA A 457 -1.68 40.73 -16.87
CA ALA A 457 -2.69 41.79 -16.89
C ALA A 457 -3.19 42.04 -18.33
N ALA A 458 -4.33 42.72 -18.47
CA ALA A 458 -4.86 43.06 -19.78
C ALA A 458 -3.91 44.00 -20.56
N GLY A 459 -3.48 43.57 -21.75
CA GLY A 459 -2.45 44.22 -22.57
C GLY A 459 -1.04 43.66 -22.38
N ALA A 460 -0.79 42.86 -21.34
CA ALA A 460 0.51 42.30 -21.04
C ALA A 460 0.80 41.01 -21.84
N SER A 461 2.09 40.75 -22.03
CA SER A 461 2.64 39.52 -22.61
C SER A 461 4.00 39.20 -21.97
N VAL A 462 4.25 37.91 -21.73
CA VAL A 462 5.51 37.36 -21.23
C VAL A 462 5.83 36.07 -21.99
N SER A 463 7.08 35.87 -22.36
CA SER A 463 7.54 34.56 -22.86
C SER A 463 8.24 33.79 -21.75
N LEU A 464 7.99 32.48 -21.71
CA LEU A 464 8.66 31.52 -20.83
C LEU A 464 9.33 30.42 -21.66
N ASP A 465 10.46 29.95 -21.16
CA ASP A 465 11.22 28.80 -21.66
C ASP A 465 11.96 28.12 -20.47
N ASN A 466 12.53 26.93 -20.67
CA ASN A 466 13.36 26.18 -19.71
C ASN A 466 12.85 26.20 -18.25
N VAL A 467 11.56 25.91 -18.05
CA VAL A 467 10.97 25.84 -16.70
C VAL A 467 11.36 24.52 -16.05
N ALA A 468 12.22 24.58 -15.04
CA ALA A 468 12.86 23.42 -14.42
C ALA A 468 12.80 23.48 -12.89
N VAL A 469 12.76 22.31 -12.26
CA VAL A 469 12.87 22.15 -10.81
C VAL A 469 14.11 21.33 -10.48
N THR A 470 15.04 21.95 -9.74
CA THR A 470 16.30 21.38 -9.26
C THR A 470 16.29 21.34 -7.73
N GLY A 471 17.21 20.60 -7.12
CA GLY A 471 17.43 20.60 -5.68
C GLY A 471 18.69 19.81 -5.35
N LYS A 472 18.86 19.35 -4.11
CA LYS A 472 19.90 18.37 -3.78
C LYS A 472 19.24 17.01 -3.54
N ASP A 473 19.85 15.93 -4.04
CA ASP A 473 19.40 14.54 -3.79
C ASP A 473 19.86 14.05 -2.40
N GLU A 474 19.59 14.89 -1.39
CA GLU A 474 19.85 14.61 0.02
C GLU A 474 18.78 13.63 0.53
N PRO A 475 19.18 12.52 1.19
CA PRO A 475 18.20 11.65 1.83
C PRO A 475 17.45 12.44 2.92
N TYR A 476 16.13 12.27 3.00
CA TYR A 476 15.31 12.98 3.99
C TYR A 476 15.74 12.64 5.43
N VAL A 477 16.50 13.54 6.05
CA VAL A 477 16.95 13.39 7.43
C VAL A 477 15.86 13.90 8.37
N ILE A 478 15.23 12.99 9.10
CA ILE A 478 14.31 13.34 10.18
C ILE A 478 15.11 14.02 11.31
N ARG A 479 14.83 15.31 11.57
CA ARG A 479 15.53 16.15 12.57
C ARG A 479 14.64 16.47 13.79
N PRO A 480 15.22 16.63 15.00
CA PRO A 480 14.45 17.03 16.17
C PRO A 480 14.03 18.51 16.06
N VAL A 481 12.86 18.83 16.61
CA VAL A 481 12.32 20.19 16.65
C VAL A 481 13.07 21.00 17.72
N GLU A 482 13.70 22.11 17.33
CA GLU A 482 14.58 22.88 18.22
C GLU A 482 13.86 23.32 19.51
N GLY A 483 14.55 23.21 20.65
CA GLY A 483 14.02 23.62 21.95
C GLY A 483 12.98 22.67 22.55
N THR A 484 12.58 21.61 21.85
CA THR A 484 11.75 20.55 22.47
C THR A 484 12.58 19.73 23.46
N VAL A 485 12.12 19.67 24.70
CA VAL A 485 12.75 18.91 25.80
C VAL A 485 11.69 18.04 26.45
N PRO A 486 11.97 16.75 26.76
CA PRO A 486 11.03 15.88 27.48
C PRO A 486 10.61 16.47 28.83
N ALA A 487 9.35 16.29 29.23
CA ALA A 487 8.86 16.77 30.52
C ALA A 487 9.45 15.98 31.70
N ASP A 488 9.42 16.57 32.91
CA ASP A 488 9.87 15.99 34.19
C ASP A 488 8.96 14.84 34.71
N SER A 489 8.62 13.86 33.87
CA SER A 489 7.74 12.72 34.17
C SER A 489 6.38 13.10 34.76
N LYS A 490 5.78 14.20 34.27
CA LYS A 490 4.47 14.71 34.71
C LYS A 490 3.54 14.96 33.55
N VAL A 491 2.29 14.55 33.72
CA VAL A 491 1.21 14.87 32.79
C VAL A 491 0.79 16.33 32.99
N SER A 492 0.69 17.09 31.90
CA SER A 492 0.18 18.46 31.93
C SER A 492 -0.57 18.84 30.66
N VAL A 493 -1.59 19.69 30.79
CA VAL A 493 -2.20 20.45 29.70
C VAL A 493 -2.17 21.94 30.00
N THR A 494 -1.89 22.74 28.98
CA THR A 494 -1.96 24.21 29.00
C THR A 494 -2.54 24.71 27.69
N TYR A 495 -3.53 25.59 27.74
CA TYR A 495 -4.01 26.33 26.58
C TYR A 495 -3.01 27.42 26.18
N ASP A 496 -2.67 27.50 24.90
CA ASP A 496 -1.83 28.53 24.30
C ASP A 496 -2.67 29.51 23.47
N PRO A 497 -2.75 30.80 23.87
CA PRO A 497 -3.55 31.81 23.18
C PRO A 497 -2.83 32.46 21.99
N GLU A 498 -1.59 32.08 21.67
CA GLU A 498 -0.89 32.55 20.45
C GLU A 498 -1.10 31.58 19.27
N THR A 499 -1.37 30.30 19.55
CA THR A 499 -1.70 29.27 18.55
C THR A 499 -3.16 28.78 18.61
N GLU A 500 -3.97 29.31 19.53
CA GLU A 500 -5.37 28.90 19.79
C GLU A 500 -5.51 27.37 19.97
N ALA A 501 -4.61 26.77 20.77
CA ALA A 501 -4.48 25.31 20.89
C ALA A 501 -4.23 24.82 22.34
N TYR A 502 -4.67 23.60 22.63
CA TYR A 502 -4.39 22.89 23.88
C TYR A 502 -3.12 22.05 23.75
N ILE A 503 -2.08 22.41 24.52
CA ILE A 503 -0.79 21.72 24.55
C ILE A 503 -0.78 20.70 25.70
N MET A 504 -0.93 19.42 25.38
CA MET A 504 -0.87 18.29 26.33
C MET A 504 0.52 17.61 26.27
N ARG A 505 1.05 17.09 27.38
CA ARG A 505 2.36 16.40 27.40
C ARG A 505 2.58 15.49 28.61
N ASN A 506 3.41 14.46 28.42
CA ASN A 506 3.99 13.60 29.45
C ASN A 506 5.51 13.39 29.17
N GLU A 507 6.14 12.29 29.61
CA GLU A 507 7.57 12.04 29.32
C GLU A 507 7.87 11.37 27.97
N TYR A 508 6.83 10.93 27.24
CA TYR A 508 6.90 10.23 25.97
C TYR A 508 6.48 11.12 24.79
N VAL A 509 5.44 11.95 24.97
CA VAL A 509 4.90 12.81 23.91
C VAL A 509 4.51 14.23 24.39
N LYS A 510 4.51 15.17 23.45
CA LYS A 510 3.72 16.42 23.49
C LYS A 510 2.76 16.42 22.30
N LEU A 511 1.50 16.72 22.57
CA LEU A 511 0.38 16.78 21.63
C LEU A 511 -0.12 18.24 21.58
N SER A 512 -0.29 18.78 20.38
CA SER A 512 -0.91 20.10 20.17
C SER A 512 -2.28 19.90 19.52
N VAL A 513 -3.35 20.33 20.19
CA VAL A 513 -4.74 20.17 19.73
C VAL A 513 -5.38 21.53 19.46
N GLY A 514 -5.60 21.89 18.19
CA GLY A 514 -6.23 23.15 17.79
C GLY A 514 -7.67 23.25 18.27
N GLU A 515 -8.01 24.34 18.95
CA GLU A 515 -9.32 24.51 19.59
C GLU A 515 -10.45 24.54 18.56
N ALA A 516 -10.34 25.39 17.54
CA ALA A 516 -11.45 25.71 16.65
C ALA A 516 -11.90 24.53 15.76
N GLU A 517 -10.94 23.77 15.20
CA GLU A 517 -11.23 22.71 14.22
C GLU A 517 -11.03 21.29 14.79
N GLY A 518 -10.64 21.17 16.07
CA GLY A 518 -10.39 19.89 16.74
C GLY A 518 -9.24 19.07 16.12
N THR A 519 -8.30 19.75 15.47
CA THR A 519 -7.17 19.16 14.76
C THR A 519 -6.08 18.74 15.74
N VAL A 520 -5.35 17.67 15.44
CA VAL A 520 -4.06 17.38 16.07
C VAL A 520 -2.99 17.98 15.18
N ASP A 521 -2.47 19.13 15.55
CA ASP A 521 -1.60 19.92 14.67
C ASP A 521 -0.15 19.44 14.71
N GLU A 522 0.24 18.75 15.78
CA GLU A 522 1.61 18.28 16.00
C GLU A 522 1.61 17.15 17.05
N ILE A 523 2.40 16.10 16.80
CA ILE A 523 2.74 15.08 17.80
C ILE A 523 4.25 15.02 17.91
N ILE A 524 4.81 15.64 18.95
CA ILE A 524 6.22 15.48 19.31
C ILE A 524 6.40 14.15 20.04
N ARG A 525 7.07 13.18 19.42
CA ARG A 525 7.60 12.00 20.11
C ARG A 525 8.96 12.34 20.71
N TYR A 526 9.12 12.12 22.02
CA TYR A 526 10.41 12.23 22.69
C TYR A 526 11.23 10.94 22.51
N MET A 527 12.45 11.09 22.01
CA MET A 527 13.44 10.02 21.84
C MET A 527 14.60 10.20 22.83
N LYS A 528 15.12 9.06 23.30
CA LYS A 528 16.26 8.92 24.20
C LYS A 528 17.05 7.67 23.82
N ASP A 529 18.38 7.77 23.71
CA ASP A 529 19.33 6.64 23.57
C ASP A 529 19.02 5.71 22.36
N ASN A 530 18.80 6.31 21.17
CA ASN A 530 18.41 5.58 19.94
C ASN A 530 19.60 5.16 19.03
N GLY A 531 20.85 5.34 19.46
CA GLY A 531 22.04 4.94 18.71
C GLY A 531 22.41 5.86 17.54
N ASP A 532 21.53 5.94 16.52
CA ASP A 532 21.81 6.58 15.23
C ASP A 532 21.12 7.96 15.06
N TYR A 533 20.27 8.35 16.00
CA TYR A 533 19.51 9.61 16.01
C TYR A 533 19.69 10.35 17.34
N GLU A 534 19.59 11.69 17.30
CA GLU A 534 19.81 12.56 18.47
C GLU A 534 18.72 12.42 19.56
N ASP A 535 19.11 12.67 20.81
CA ASP A 535 18.16 12.82 21.94
C ASP A 535 17.35 14.12 21.73
N GLY A 536 16.05 13.99 21.40
CA GLY A 536 15.22 15.15 21.07
C GLY A 536 13.72 14.84 20.97
N GLY A 537 12.93 15.85 20.62
CA GLY A 537 11.52 15.70 20.27
C GLY A 537 11.31 15.82 18.76
N TYR A 538 10.65 14.83 18.16
CA TYR A 538 10.43 14.73 16.72
C TYR A 538 8.94 14.84 16.38
N ASN A 539 8.54 15.70 15.44
CA ASN A 539 7.15 15.79 15.00
C ASN A 539 6.80 14.63 14.06
N ILE A 540 6.12 13.61 14.58
CA ILE A 540 5.84 12.36 13.85
C ILE A 540 4.69 12.46 12.84
N LEU A 541 4.10 13.65 12.65
CA LEU A 541 3.16 13.94 11.55
C LEU A 541 3.82 14.71 10.39
N GLY A 542 5.03 15.24 10.57
CA GLY A 542 5.65 16.16 9.61
C GLY A 542 4.81 17.44 9.41
N PRO A 543 4.66 17.96 8.18
CA PRO A 543 3.88 19.18 7.90
C PRO A 543 2.35 18.94 7.87
N PHE A 544 1.86 17.82 8.39
CA PHE A 544 0.47 17.39 8.31
C PHE A 544 -0.22 17.34 9.68
N THR A 545 -1.56 17.35 9.66
CA THR A 545 -2.40 17.45 10.87
C THR A 545 -3.50 16.38 10.88
N GLY A 546 -4.01 16.09 12.08
CA GLY A 546 -5.25 15.35 12.29
C GLY A 546 -6.48 16.16 11.89
N TYR A 547 -7.53 15.48 11.42
CA TYR A 547 -8.80 16.11 11.04
C TYR A 547 -10.01 15.21 11.28
N TYR A 548 -11.17 15.83 11.50
CA TYR A 548 -12.47 15.15 11.57
C TYR A 548 -13.26 15.34 10.27
N LEU A 549 -14.08 14.35 9.91
CA LEU A 549 -14.99 14.41 8.76
C LEU A 549 -16.34 13.78 9.12
N LEU A 550 -17.42 14.53 8.96
CA LEU A 550 -18.79 14.05 9.04
C LEU A 550 -19.53 14.24 7.71
N ASN A 551 -19.94 13.11 7.09
CA ASN A 551 -20.94 13.04 6.04
C ASN A 551 -22.26 12.57 6.66
N TYR A 552 -23.33 13.34 6.47
CA TYR A 552 -24.63 13.09 7.08
C TYR A 552 -25.78 13.47 6.15
N THR A 553 -27.01 13.10 6.50
CA THR A 553 -28.23 13.48 5.79
C THR A 553 -29.18 14.27 6.69
N VAL A 554 -29.98 15.15 6.09
CA VAL A 554 -31.14 15.81 6.71
C VAL A 554 -32.33 15.70 5.75
N ASP A 555 -33.41 15.06 6.18
CA ASP A 555 -34.59 14.72 5.35
C ASP A 555 -34.20 14.06 4.00
N GLY A 556 -33.13 13.26 4.01
CA GLY A 556 -32.56 12.60 2.83
C GLY A 556 -31.58 13.42 1.99
N GLU A 557 -31.41 14.72 2.23
CA GLU A 557 -30.37 15.51 1.57
C GLU A 557 -28.99 15.28 2.22
N ARG A 558 -28.01 14.80 1.45
CA ARG A 558 -26.60 14.71 1.88
C ARG A 558 -26.02 16.09 2.24
N LYS A 559 -25.18 16.11 3.29
CA LYS A 559 -24.41 17.22 3.84
C LYS A 559 -23.02 16.70 4.24
N GLN A 560 -22.04 17.60 4.30
CA GLN A 560 -20.69 17.32 4.78
C GLN A 560 -20.20 18.51 5.62
N CYS A 561 -19.47 18.24 6.71
CA CYS A 561 -18.76 19.25 7.49
C CYS A 561 -17.46 18.70 8.08
N GLY A 562 -16.58 19.61 8.53
CA GLY A 562 -15.47 19.28 9.43
C GLY A 562 -15.96 19.19 10.87
N PHE A 563 -15.08 19.50 11.82
CA PHE A 563 -15.45 19.79 13.21
C PHE A 563 -15.25 21.27 13.45
N HIS A 564 -16.21 21.94 14.11
CA HIS A 564 -16.12 23.36 14.45
C HIS A 564 -16.53 23.53 15.92
N ALA A 565 -15.58 23.85 16.80
CA ALA A 565 -15.82 23.95 18.22
C ALA A 565 -16.77 25.11 18.55
N THR A 566 -17.80 24.77 19.32
CA THR A 566 -18.79 25.71 19.90
C THR A 566 -18.55 25.94 21.39
N ASP A 567 -17.85 25.01 22.06
CA ASP A 567 -17.34 25.11 23.43
C ASP A 567 -16.07 24.25 23.58
N SER A 568 -15.21 24.58 24.56
CA SER A 568 -13.97 23.84 24.84
C SER A 568 -13.61 23.88 26.34
N GLU A 569 -13.17 22.75 26.90
CA GLU A 569 -12.71 22.72 28.30
C GLU A 569 -11.64 21.68 28.63
N ILE A 570 -10.77 22.02 29.60
CA ILE A 570 -9.93 21.07 30.33
C ILE A 570 -10.77 20.49 31.47
N VAL A 571 -11.40 19.34 31.25
CA VAL A 571 -12.27 18.71 32.26
C VAL A 571 -11.49 18.14 33.45
N LYS A 572 -10.24 17.70 33.23
CA LYS A 572 -9.42 17.04 34.27
C LYS A 572 -7.92 17.30 34.07
N GLN A 573 -7.24 17.56 35.19
CA GLN A 573 -5.79 17.70 35.28
C GLN A 573 -5.33 17.23 36.66
N GLU A 574 -4.61 16.12 36.71
CA GLU A 574 -4.05 15.49 37.92
C GLU A 574 -2.53 15.32 37.75
N GLU A 575 -1.85 14.47 38.52
CA GLU A 575 -0.39 14.27 38.36
C GLU A 575 -0.05 13.29 37.22
N ASN A 576 -0.98 12.37 36.94
CA ASN A 576 -0.83 11.24 36.00
C ASN A 576 -1.96 11.15 34.96
N TYR A 577 -2.78 12.20 34.82
CA TYR A 577 -3.92 12.25 33.91
C TYR A 577 -4.22 13.71 33.51
N CYS A 578 -4.48 13.97 32.22
CA CYS A 578 -5.21 15.14 31.79
C CYS A 578 -6.13 14.84 30.60
N GLU A 579 -7.20 15.63 30.48
CA GLU A 579 -8.21 15.49 29.44
C GLU A 579 -8.70 16.86 28.97
N VAL A 580 -8.86 16.97 27.64
CA VAL A 580 -9.44 18.11 26.94
C VAL A 580 -10.67 17.62 26.18
N VAL A 581 -11.77 18.36 26.28
CA VAL A 581 -13.00 18.11 25.54
C VAL A 581 -13.30 19.30 24.65
N LEU A 582 -13.55 19.01 23.36
CA LEU A 582 -14.02 19.99 22.38
C LEU A 582 -15.43 19.59 21.95
N THR A 583 -16.36 20.53 21.91
CA THR A 583 -17.78 20.26 21.62
C THR A 583 -18.29 21.09 20.45
N MET A 584 -18.82 20.43 19.41
CA MET A 584 -19.59 21.02 18.32
C MET A 584 -21.08 20.68 18.51
N ASP A 585 -21.90 21.64 18.94
CA ASP A 585 -23.35 21.47 19.13
C ASP A 585 -24.15 22.70 18.65
N ASP A 586 -23.93 23.10 17.38
CA ASP A 586 -24.71 24.14 16.69
C ASP A 586 -25.16 23.67 15.30
N VAL A 587 -26.45 23.88 15.04
CA VAL A 587 -27.15 23.56 13.78
C VAL A 587 -26.79 24.48 12.61
N GLU A 588 -26.08 25.58 12.84
CA GLU A 588 -25.43 26.34 11.75
C GLU A 588 -24.26 25.56 11.12
N TYR A 589 -23.63 24.62 11.85
CA TYR A 589 -22.61 23.70 11.33
C TYR A 589 -23.18 22.31 11.01
N SER A 590 -23.88 21.69 11.96
CA SER A 590 -24.27 20.27 11.87
C SER A 590 -25.58 19.95 12.59
N SER A 591 -26.38 19.05 12.00
CA SER A 591 -27.55 18.45 12.69
C SER A 591 -27.17 17.28 13.63
N VAL A 592 -25.89 16.89 13.64
CA VAL A 592 -25.27 15.92 14.56
C VAL A 592 -24.26 16.68 15.42
N ALA A 593 -24.45 16.67 16.73
CA ALA A 593 -23.46 17.21 17.64
C ALA A 593 -22.37 16.18 17.91
N VAL A 594 -21.14 16.67 18.09
CA VAL A 594 -19.92 15.87 18.23
C VAL A 594 -19.14 16.39 19.43
N GLU A 595 -18.67 15.49 20.28
CA GLU A 595 -17.73 15.82 21.37
C GLU A 595 -16.48 14.96 21.19
N LEU A 596 -15.31 15.59 21.20
CA LEU A 596 -14.01 14.93 21.02
C LEU A 596 -13.20 15.04 22.32
N HIS A 597 -12.89 13.90 22.93
CA HIS A 597 -12.18 13.80 24.19
C HIS A 597 -10.74 13.32 23.93
N PHE A 598 -9.76 14.20 24.14
CA PHE A 598 -8.34 13.91 24.06
C PHE A 598 -7.81 13.65 25.47
N VAL A 599 -7.21 12.48 25.70
CA VAL A 599 -6.79 12.00 27.02
C VAL A 599 -5.32 11.59 27.02
N LEU A 600 -4.57 12.00 28.03
CA LEU A 600 -3.17 11.64 28.22
C LEU A 600 -2.93 11.11 29.66
N THR A 601 -2.37 9.91 29.77
CA THR A 601 -1.89 9.33 31.04
C THR A 601 -0.37 9.50 31.18
N ASP A 602 0.18 9.21 32.37
CA ASP A 602 1.62 9.15 32.58
C ASP A 602 2.29 8.04 31.76
N ASP A 603 1.63 6.89 31.63
CA ASP A 603 2.07 5.72 30.87
C ASP A 603 1.68 5.70 29.37
N ALA A 604 1.15 6.80 28.84
CA ALA A 604 0.73 6.90 27.43
C ALA A 604 1.91 7.22 26.50
N GLU A 605 2.35 6.22 25.76
CA GLU A 605 3.32 6.35 24.65
C GLU A 605 2.66 6.87 23.36
N GLY A 606 1.88 7.95 23.48
CA GLY A 606 0.90 8.38 22.50
C GLY A 606 -0.26 9.09 23.22
N PHE A 607 -1.47 9.08 22.66
CA PHE A 607 -2.64 9.65 23.35
C PHE A 607 -3.90 8.79 23.15
N TYR A 608 -4.75 8.76 24.17
CA TYR A 608 -6.07 8.14 24.09
C TYR A 608 -7.08 9.13 23.52
N MET A 609 -8.07 8.63 22.79
CA MET A 609 -9.17 9.43 22.30
C MET A 609 -10.49 8.67 22.40
N TYR A 610 -11.55 9.39 22.75
CA TYR A 610 -12.93 8.90 22.61
C TYR A 610 -13.84 10.04 22.14
N ALA A 611 -15.04 9.69 21.71
CA ALA A 611 -15.95 10.67 21.13
C ALA A 611 -17.42 10.35 21.40
N TYR A 612 -18.26 11.38 21.38
CA TYR A 612 -19.71 11.28 21.35
C TYR A 612 -20.29 11.78 20.04
N HIS A 613 -21.34 11.12 19.57
CA HIS A 613 -22.34 11.74 18.71
C HIS A 613 -23.68 11.78 19.44
N ARG A 614 -24.43 12.87 19.24
CA ARG A 614 -25.85 13.01 19.60
C ARG A 614 -26.59 13.85 18.56
N ARG A 615 -27.92 13.92 18.63
CA ARG A 615 -28.70 14.88 17.83
C ARG A 615 -28.39 16.32 18.30
N ALA A 616 -28.05 17.23 17.38
CA ALA A 616 -27.69 18.61 17.74
C ALA A 616 -28.88 19.42 18.27
N VAL A 617 -28.62 20.39 19.15
CA VAL A 617 -29.63 21.19 19.83
C VAL A 617 -30.44 22.02 18.83
N GLY A 618 -31.68 21.58 18.60
CA GLY A 618 -32.63 22.24 17.68
C GLY A 618 -32.72 21.62 16.29
N ALA A 619 -31.93 20.59 15.97
CA ALA A 619 -31.92 19.93 14.66
C ALA A 619 -33.32 19.42 14.27
N GLN A 620 -33.79 19.81 13.07
CA GLN A 620 -35.10 19.43 12.52
C GLN A 620 -34.95 18.32 11.47
N GLY A 621 -36.07 17.64 11.16
CA GLY A 621 -36.11 16.58 10.14
C GLY A 621 -35.59 15.22 10.64
N GLU A 622 -35.49 14.27 9.72
CA GLU A 622 -34.78 13.00 9.91
C GLU A 622 -33.28 13.22 9.69
N VAL A 623 -32.44 12.84 10.65
CA VAL A 623 -30.98 13.01 10.58
C VAL A 623 -30.32 11.64 10.53
N GLY A 624 -29.41 11.42 9.57
CA GLY A 624 -28.70 10.15 9.42
C GLY A 624 -27.19 10.33 9.26
N ILE A 625 -26.36 9.59 10.01
CA ILE A 625 -24.91 9.56 9.79
C ILE A 625 -24.60 8.61 8.63
N GLU A 626 -23.94 9.11 7.58
CA GLU A 626 -23.43 8.29 6.48
C GLU A 626 -21.96 7.89 6.72
N GLN A 627 -21.15 8.82 7.23
CA GLN A 627 -19.79 8.58 7.65
C GLN A 627 -19.37 9.59 8.72
N SER A 628 -18.74 9.12 9.79
CA SER A 628 -17.95 9.92 10.72
C SER A 628 -16.59 9.24 10.90
N ARG A 629 -15.50 10.01 10.77
CA ARG A 629 -14.14 9.56 11.09
C ARG A 629 -13.31 10.69 11.68
N TYR A 630 -12.36 10.31 12.53
CA TYR A 630 -11.18 11.11 12.80
C TYR A 630 -9.99 10.46 12.07
N SER A 631 -9.11 11.26 11.49
CA SER A 631 -7.98 10.77 10.70
C SER A 631 -6.72 11.54 11.08
N LEU A 632 -5.60 10.85 11.29
CA LEU A 632 -4.27 11.49 11.31
C LEU A 632 -3.66 11.42 9.91
N ARG A 633 -3.12 12.54 9.42
CA ARG A 633 -2.24 12.60 8.26
C ARG A 633 -0.79 12.62 8.71
N MET A 634 0.05 11.92 7.98
CA MET A 634 1.47 11.70 8.28
C MET A 634 2.31 11.93 7.01
N ASP A 635 3.55 12.36 7.16
CA ASP A 635 4.48 12.57 6.04
C ASP A 635 4.87 11.23 5.38
N SER A 636 4.74 11.11 4.05
CA SER A 636 5.13 9.91 3.31
C SER A 636 6.60 9.53 3.50
N ARG A 637 7.48 10.52 3.72
CA ARG A 637 8.91 10.32 3.94
C ARG A 637 9.24 9.69 5.29
N MET A 638 8.29 9.72 6.24
CA MET A 638 8.43 9.07 7.54
C MET A 638 7.79 7.66 7.59
N TYR A 639 6.94 7.29 6.62
CA TYR A 639 6.16 6.06 6.65
C TYR A 639 5.97 5.43 5.26
N GLN A 640 6.87 4.52 4.91
CA GLN A 640 6.91 3.78 3.63
C GLN A 640 6.01 2.53 3.64
N TYR A 641 5.61 2.05 4.82
CA TYR A 641 4.84 0.83 4.98
C TYR A 641 3.55 1.02 5.77
N SER A 642 2.62 0.10 5.54
CA SER A 642 1.33 -0.04 6.21
C SER A 642 1.18 -1.44 6.80
N ALA A 643 0.37 -1.58 7.84
CA ALA A 643 -0.22 -2.88 8.18
C ALA A 643 -1.62 -2.69 8.76
N VAL A 644 -2.50 -3.64 8.48
CA VAL A 644 -3.89 -3.67 8.94
C VAL A 644 -4.16 -4.97 9.69
N ALA A 645 -4.85 -4.90 10.82
CA ALA A 645 -5.12 -6.04 11.70
C ALA A 645 -3.86 -6.89 12.03
N ASN A 646 -3.78 -8.11 11.48
CA ASN A 646 -2.67 -9.03 11.72
C ASN A 646 -1.74 -9.21 10.50
N GLU A 647 -2.01 -8.50 9.41
CA GLU A 647 -1.31 -8.67 8.13
C GLU A 647 0.19 -8.32 8.20
N PRO A 648 0.99 -8.86 7.27
CA PRO A 648 2.36 -8.39 7.01
C PRO A 648 2.40 -6.91 6.65
N LEU A 649 3.61 -6.32 6.65
CA LEU A 649 3.82 -4.99 6.09
C LEU A 649 3.54 -4.98 4.58
N SER A 650 2.74 -4.02 4.14
CA SER A 650 2.53 -3.65 2.74
C SER A 650 3.17 -2.30 2.45
N ARG A 651 4.01 -2.23 1.40
CA ARG A 651 4.65 -0.98 0.96
C ARG A 651 3.63 -0.09 0.26
N TYR A 652 3.62 1.21 0.59
CA TYR A 652 2.92 2.21 -0.21
C TYR A 652 3.66 2.44 -1.54
N PRO A 653 2.97 2.63 -2.67
CA PRO A 653 3.63 3.09 -3.89
C PRO A 653 4.20 4.50 -3.67
N GLU A 654 5.35 4.77 -4.25
CA GLU A 654 5.95 6.10 -4.24
C GLU A 654 5.53 6.94 -5.46
N ALA A 655 5.85 8.23 -5.43
CA ALA A 655 5.23 9.22 -6.30
C ALA A 655 5.54 9.05 -7.80
N ASP A 656 6.58 8.30 -8.15
CA ASP A 656 7.02 7.93 -9.50
C ASP A 656 6.49 6.57 -9.98
N GLU A 657 5.95 5.73 -9.09
CA GLU A 657 5.33 4.45 -9.46
C GLU A 657 3.89 4.64 -9.98
N TYR A 658 3.24 5.76 -9.68
CA TYR A 658 1.88 6.07 -10.14
C TYR A 658 1.83 6.48 -11.61
N CYS A 659 0.93 5.85 -12.38
CA CYS A 659 0.69 6.16 -13.80
C CYS A 659 -0.57 7.00 -14.00
N LYS A 660 -1.74 6.46 -13.62
CA LYS A 660 -3.06 7.01 -14.00
C LYS A 660 -4.11 6.66 -12.96
N ARG A 661 -5.01 7.59 -12.64
CA ARG A 661 -6.17 7.31 -11.78
C ARG A 661 -7.25 6.54 -12.54
N LEU A 662 -7.72 5.43 -11.98
CA LEU A 662 -8.77 4.57 -12.55
C LEU A 662 -10.14 4.79 -11.88
N MET A 663 -10.17 5.02 -10.56
CA MET A 663 -11.40 5.22 -9.77
C MET A 663 -11.16 6.14 -8.55
N ASP A 664 -12.03 6.09 -7.54
CA ASP A 664 -11.85 6.81 -6.27
C ASP A 664 -10.73 6.15 -5.43
N ALA A 665 -9.51 6.71 -5.51
CA ALA A 665 -8.27 6.17 -4.93
C ALA A 665 -8.08 4.68 -5.28
N THR A 666 -8.12 4.45 -6.59
CA THR A 666 -7.77 3.20 -7.27
C THR A 666 -6.99 3.60 -8.51
N ASP A 667 -5.79 3.06 -8.63
CA ASP A 667 -4.67 3.72 -9.27
C ASP A 667 -3.91 2.69 -10.10
N LEU A 668 -3.63 2.99 -11.37
CA LEU A 668 -2.73 2.20 -12.22
C LEU A 668 -1.29 2.59 -11.91
N LEU A 669 -0.43 1.61 -11.69
CA LEU A 669 1.01 1.80 -11.51
C LEU A 669 1.79 1.54 -12.81
N ASN A 670 3.01 2.08 -12.89
CA ASN A 670 3.88 1.98 -14.07
C ASN A 670 4.38 0.55 -14.37
N ASP A 671 4.27 -0.39 -13.42
CA ASP A 671 4.50 -1.83 -13.66
C ASP A 671 3.27 -2.57 -14.23
N GLY A 672 2.16 -1.85 -14.42
CA GLY A 672 0.87 -2.39 -14.86
C GLY A 672 0.04 -3.06 -13.75
N SER A 673 0.41 -2.94 -12.47
CA SER A 673 -0.43 -3.39 -11.34
C SER A 673 -1.40 -2.29 -10.86
N THR A 674 -2.27 -2.63 -9.91
CA THR A 674 -3.21 -1.67 -9.30
C THR A 674 -2.98 -1.53 -7.79
N TYR A 675 -2.89 -0.27 -7.36
CA TYR A 675 -2.99 0.10 -5.96
C TYR A 675 -4.38 0.68 -5.68
N THR A 676 -4.89 0.46 -4.47
CA THR A 676 -6.11 1.12 -4.01
C THR A 676 -6.19 1.16 -2.49
N LYS A 677 -6.75 2.26 -1.95
CA LYS A 677 -7.03 2.39 -0.51
C LYS A 677 -7.80 1.21 0.07
N TYR A 678 -8.57 0.50 -0.74
CA TYR A 678 -9.39 -0.63 -0.30
C TYR A 678 -8.59 -1.91 0.02
N GLN A 679 -7.37 -2.06 -0.48
CA GLN A 679 -6.46 -3.16 -0.08
C GLN A 679 -6.17 -3.12 1.42
N ASN A 680 -6.11 -1.92 1.99
CA ASN A 680 -5.84 -1.66 3.41
C ASN A 680 -7.15 -1.61 4.23
N SER A 681 -8.01 -2.62 4.09
CA SER A 681 -9.28 -2.73 4.83
C SER A 681 -9.37 -4.04 5.63
N SER A 682 -9.50 -3.98 6.95
CA SER A 682 -9.67 -5.16 7.80
C SER A 682 -11.13 -5.41 8.22
N TYR A 683 -11.42 -6.63 8.67
CA TYR A 683 -12.70 -7.04 9.26
C TYR A 683 -12.83 -6.51 10.70
N GLN A 684 -14.03 -6.05 11.12
CA GLN A 684 -14.21 -5.47 12.46
C GLN A 684 -13.68 -6.36 13.59
N PHE A 685 -13.82 -7.68 13.49
CA PHE A 685 -13.36 -8.59 14.54
C PHE A 685 -11.82 -8.67 14.69
N GLU A 686 -11.08 -8.16 13.70
CA GLU A 686 -9.61 -8.15 13.66
C GLU A 686 -8.99 -6.75 13.74
N SER A 687 -9.75 -5.68 13.50
CA SER A 687 -9.33 -4.26 13.48
C SER A 687 -8.92 -3.70 14.87
N ILE A 688 -8.05 -4.43 15.56
CA ILE A 688 -7.50 -4.18 16.90
C ILE A 688 -6.26 -3.30 16.84
N THR A 689 -5.46 -3.46 15.79
CA THR A 689 -4.19 -2.75 15.58
C THR A 689 -3.98 -2.56 14.08
N GLN A 690 -3.76 -1.31 13.69
CA GLN A 690 -3.53 -0.90 12.31
C GLN A 690 -2.64 0.35 12.34
N GLY A 691 -1.79 0.55 11.34
CA GLY A 691 -0.81 1.64 11.40
C GLY A 691 0.03 1.81 10.15
N SER A 692 0.83 2.88 10.18
CA SER A 692 1.87 3.17 9.20
C SER A 692 3.24 3.15 9.89
N TYR A 693 4.26 2.66 9.19
CA TYR A 693 5.59 2.39 9.73
C TYR A 693 6.67 2.80 8.72
N GLY A 694 7.72 3.48 9.19
CA GLY A 694 8.96 3.69 8.46
C GLY A 694 10.13 3.01 9.17
N ASP A 695 11.36 3.40 8.83
CA ASP A 695 12.57 2.79 9.42
C ASP A 695 12.82 3.18 10.87
N VAL A 696 12.29 4.33 11.32
CA VAL A 696 12.54 4.90 12.65
C VAL A 696 11.28 5.02 13.51
N PHE A 697 10.12 5.29 12.91
CA PHE A 697 8.86 5.60 13.62
C PHE A 697 7.70 4.71 13.17
N GLY A 698 6.84 4.36 14.12
CA GLY A 698 5.53 3.77 13.89
C GLY A 698 4.43 4.61 14.52
N LEU A 699 3.31 4.75 13.82
CA LEU A 699 2.08 5.36 14.34
C LEU A 699 0.90 4.42 14.06
N SER A 700 0.30 3.92 15.13
CA SER A 700 -0.72 2.87 15.11
C SER A 700 -1.98 3.29 15.87
N LEU A 701 -3.14 2.97 15.31
CA LEU A 701 -4.41 3.05 16.02
C LEU A 701 -4.67 1.70 16.69
N ILE A 702 -4.77 1.70 18.03
CA ILE A 702 -5.02 0.53 18.85
C ILE A 702 -6.45 0.61 19.41
N THR A 703 -7.26 -0.39 19.07
CA THR A 703 -8.70 -0.44 19.35
C THR A 703 -9.06 -1.74 20.11
N PRO A 704 -8.95 -1.76 21.46
CA PRO A 704 -9.10 -2.99 22.24
C PRO A 704 -10.56 -3.44 22.49
N GLN A 705 -11.53 -2.61 22.12
CA GLN A 705 -12.97 -2.91 22.06
C GLN A 705 -13.62 -2.15 20.90
N ARG A 706 -14.47 -2.82 20.13
CA ARG A 706 -15.23 -2.28 19.00
C ARG A 706 -16.75 -2.44 19.17
N ASP A 707 -17.23 -2.41 20.41
CA ASP A 707 -18.66 -2.58 20.69
C ASP A 707 -19.54 -1.43 20.15
N TRP A 708 -18.91 -0.30 19.85
CA TRP A 708 -19.47 0.85 19.15
C TRP A 708 -19.41 0.75 17.62
N ALA A 709 -18.70 -0.22 17.02
CA ALA A 709 -18.74 -0.45 15.58
C ALA A 709 -20.05 -1.18 15.21
N GLY A 710 -20.67 -0.79 14.10
CA GLY A 710 -21.90 -1.44 13.59
C GLY A 710 -21.62 -2.33 12.39
N GLY A 711 -22.56 -3.22 12.06
CA GLY A 711 -22.47 -4.16 10.94
C GLY A 711 -21.94 -5.54 11.34
N GLY A 712 -21.85 -5.84 12.64
CA GLY A 712 -21.30 -7.09 13.16
C GLY A 712 -19.81 -7.34 12.84
N TYR A 713 -19.44 -8.62 12.80
CA TYR A 713 -18.04 -9.06 12.76
C TYR A 713 -17.39 -8.91 11.37
N SER A 714 -18.13 -9.25 10.30
CA SER A 714 -17.62 -9.37 8.93
C SER A 714 -17.73 -8.09 8.08
N LYS A 715 -18.25 -7.00 8.64
CA LYS A 715 -18.11 -5.67 8.01
C LYS A 715 -16.62 -5.32 7.91
N GLN A 716 -16.24 -4.66 6.83
CA GLN A 716 -14.89 -4.12 6.64
C GLN A 716 -14.87 -2.58 6.67
N ASP A 717 -13.73 -2.00 7.01
CA ASP A 717 -13.45 -0.55 6.93
C ASP A 717 -12.01 -0.27 6.53
N ILE A 718 -11.76 0.90 5.92
CA ILE A 718 -10.44 1.32 5.45
C ILE A 718 -9.63 1.81 6.64
N ASP A 719 -8.56 1.12 6.99
CA ASP A 719 -7.74 1.46 8.15
C ASP A 719 -6.67 2.51 7.81
N VAL A 720 -5.93 2.32 6.71
CA VAL A 720 -4.87 3.23 6.26
C VAL A 720 -4.87 3.42 4.76
N HIS A 721 -4.38 4.55 4.25
CA HIS A 721 -4.22 4.77 2.81
C HIS A 721 -3.19 5.84 2.48
N ASP A 722 -2.71 5.84 1.25
CA ASP A 722 -1.91 6.93 0.70
C ASP A 722 -2.83 8.03 0.12
N VAL A 723 -2.30 9.24 0.05
CA VAL A 723 -2.82 10.34 -0.76
C VAL A 723 -1.67 10.98 -1.53
N TYR A 724 -1.91 11.16 -2.83
CA TYR A 724 -1.15 11.84 -3.88
C TYR A 724 -0.74 13.32 -3.59
N ASN A 725 -0.31 13.62 -2.38
CA ASN A 725 0.21 14.92 -1.94
C ASN A 725 1.31 14.73 -0.87
N GLY A 726 1.99 13.58 -0.88
CA GLY A 726 3.00 13.23 0.12
C GLY A 726 2.44 12.91 1.51
N SER A 727 1.16 12.49 1.62
CA SER A 727 0.55 12.19 2.93
C SER A 727 -0.09 10.82 3.04
N ARG A 728 0.26 10.12 4.12
CA ARG A 728 -0.29 8.83 4.52
C ARG A 728 -1.41 9.11 5.54
N ILE A 729 -2.55 8.42 5.46
CA ILE A 729 -3.68 8.59 6.38
C ILE A 729 -3.90 7.32 7.20
N LEU A 730 -4.04 7.49 8.51
CA LEU A 730 -4.55 6.50 9.46
C LEU A 730 -5.96 6.92 9.93
N ASN A 731 -6.95 6.05 9.73
CA ASN A 731 -8.36 6.31 10.03
C ASN A 731 -8.78 5.70 11.36
N TRP A 732 -9.43 6.49 12.21
CA TRP A 732 -10.44 6.00 13.14
C TRP A 732 -11.82 6.25 12.54
N HIS A 733 -12.46 5.22 11.98
CA HIS A 733 -13.86 5.26 11.61
C HIS A 733 -14.74 5.10 12.86
N LEU A 734 -15.52 6.13 13.20
CA LEU A 734 -16.49 6.06 14.30
C LEU A 734 -17.77 5.36 13.82
N SER A 735 -18.27 5.77 12.66
CA SER A 735 -19.52 5.28 12.05
C SER A 735 -19.42 5.40 10.54
N THR A 736 -19.91 4.43 9.77
CA THR A 736 -19.82 4.50 8.29
C THR A 736 -20.71 3.46 7.62
N SER A 737 -21.33 3.84 6.49
CA SER A 737 -22.17 3.01 5.62
C SER A 737 -21.38 2.17 4.59
N HIS A 738 -20.06 2.34 4.51
CA HIS A 738 -19.21 1.54 3.63
C HIS A 738 -19.22 0.07 4.08
N GLY A 739 -19.19 -0.87 3.13
CA GLY A 739 -19.16 -2.30 3.47
C GLY A 739 -20.48 -2.88 4.00
N GLY A 740 -21.63 -2.22 3.82
CA GLY A 740 -22.96 -2.85 3.97
C GLY A 740 -23.91 -2.23 4.98
N THR A 741 -23.44 -1.39 5.87
CA THR A 741 -24.26 -0.72 6.89
C THR A 741 -25.18 0.36 6.32
N GLY A 742 -26.32 0.57 6.97
CA GLY A 742 -27.22 1.68 6.69
C GLY A 742 -26.71 3.02 7.22
N LEU A 743 -27.51 4.07 6.99
CA LEU A 743 -27.36 5.33 7.70
C LEU A 743 -27.68 5.11 9.19
N GLY A 744 -26.85 5.64 10.09
CA GLY A 744 -27.19 5.68 11.52
C GLY A 744 -28.24 6.77 11.75
N VAL A 745 -29.53 6.40 11.86
CA VAL A 745 -30.65 7.35 11.96
C VAL A 745 -30.87 7.79 13.42
N LEU A 746 -30.85 9.11 13.64
CA LEU A 746 -30.75 9.70 14.98
C LEU A 746 -32.11 10.10 15.55
N ASN A 747 -32.57 9.36 16.56
CA ASN A 747 -33.74 9.70 17.37
C ASN A 747 -33.45 10.89 18.31
N ASP A 748 -34.51 11.56 18.80
CA ASP A 748 -34.40 12.76 19.64
C ASP A 748 -33.65 12.55 20.97
N ASP A 749 -33.62 11.32 21.49
CA ASP A 749 -32.92 10.90 22.72
C ASP A 749 -31.67 10.04 22.45
N TRP A 750 -31.21 9.98 21.19
CA TRP A 750 -30.06 9.17 20.82
C TRP A 750 -28.73 9.86 21.14
N GLN A 751 -27.82 9.08 21.75
CA GLN A 751 -26.40 9.36 21.86
C GLN A 751 -25.59 8.06 21.75
N LYS A 752 -24.37 8.13 21.25
CA LYS A 752 -23.43 7.00 21.17
C LYS A 752 -22.00 7.46 21.46
N MET A 753 -21.36 6.78 22.41
CA MET A 753 -19.92 6.84 22.67
C MET A 753 -19.17 5.91 21.72
N TYR A 754 -18.02 6.37 21.24
CA TYR A 754 -17.07 5.61 20.42
C TYR A 754 -15.69 5.59 21.11
N GLY A 755 -15.04 4.43 21.15
CA GLY A 755 -13.76 4.21 21.83
C GLY A 755 -13.90 3.89 23.33
N PRO A 756 -12.88 4.19 24.17
CA PRO A 756 -11.62 4.83 23.79
C PRO A 756 -10.70 3.97 22.94
N VAL A 757 -9.99 4.64 22.03
CA VAL A 757 -8.88 4.12 21.23
C VAL A 757 -7.55 4.75 21.71
N LEU A 758 -6.43 4.12 21.40
CA LEU A 758 -5.09 4.66 21.64
C LEU A 758 -4.41 4.93 20.30
N TRP A 759 -4.00 6.18 20.06
CA TRP A 759 -3.05 6.52 19.00
C TRP A 759 -1.65 6.30 19.58
N TYR A 760 -1.08 5.13 19.29
CA TYR A 760 0.20 4.68 19.81
C TYR A 760 1.35 5.12 18.89
N SER A 761 2.39 5.69 19.50
CA SER A 761 3.63 6.09 18.83
C SER A 761 4.78 5.24 19.36
N ASN A 762 5.59 4.66 18.48
CA ASN A 762 6.82 3.99 18.86
C ASN A 762 7.98 4.35 17.92
N TYR A 763 9.20 4.08 18.38
CA TYR A 763 10.43 4.35 17.63
C TYR A 763 11.50 3.29 17.89
N GLY A 764 12.47 3.17 16.96
CA GLY A 764 13.64 2.31 17.11
C GLY A 764 14.28 1.90 15.78
N CYS A 765 15.60 1.72 15.76
CA CYS A 765 16.36 1.41 14.54
C CYS A 765 16.29 -0.06 14.05
N ASP A 766 15.48 -0.93 14.65
CA ASP A 766 15.27 -2.32 14.20
C ASP A 766 14.31 -2.41 12.97
N GLY A 767 13.82 -1.27 12.47
CA GLY A 767 13.03 -1.16 11.23
C GLY A 767 11.51 -1.38 11.39
N PRO A 768 10.74 -1.23 10.30
CA PRO A 768 9.28 -1.14 10.34
C PRO A 768 8.59 -2.40 10.89
N GLU A 769 9.21 -3.59 10.71
CA GLU A 769 8.62 -4.84 11.21
C GLU A 769 8.78 -4.99 12.73
N ALA A 770 9.85 -4.44 13.32
CA ALA A 770 10.01 -4.39 14.77
C ALA A 770 8.99 -3.42 15.39
N LEU A 771 8.79 -2.26 14.75
CA LEU A 771 7.79 -1.25 15.13
C LEU A 771 6.36 -1.81 15.05
N ARG A 772 6.03 -2.56 13.99
CA ARG A 772 4.75 -3.28 13.85
C ARG A 772 4.57 -4.36 14.93
N GLN A 773 5.59 -5.17 15.21
CA GLN A 773 5.52 -6.20 16.25
C GLN A 773 5.35 -5.62 17.66
N ASP A 774 5.99 -4.49 17.97
CA ASP A 774 5.77 -3.82 19.25
C ASP A 774 4.38 -3.15 19.34
N ALA A 775 3.87 -2.57 18.25
CA ALA A 775 2.48 -2.10 18.21
C ALA A 775 1.47 -3.24 18.43
N GLN A 776 1.69 -4.42 17.82
CA GLN A 776 0.88 -5.62 18.09
C GLN A 776 0.98 -6.08 19.56
N LYS A 777 2.18 -6.05 20.15
CA LYS A 777 2.39 -6.32 21.58
C LYS A 777 1.62 -5.32 22.46
N LYS A 778 1.72 -4.02 22.18
CA LYS A 778 0.99 -2.97 22.91
C LYS A 778 -0.52 -3.18 22.81
N ALA A 779 -1.02 -3.59 21.65
CA ALA A 779 -2.45 -3.88 21.48
C ALA A 779 -2.94 -5.02 22.37
N GLN A 780 -2.11 -6.05 22.62
CA GLN A 780 -2.43 -7.11 23.59
C GLN A 780 -2.41 -6.60 25.04
N GLU A 781 -1.52 -5.66 25.38
CA GLU A 781 -1.50 -4.98 26.69
C GLU A 781 -2.79 -4.17 26.90
N GLU A 782 -3.21 -3.36 25.91
CA GLU A 782 -4.44 -2.55 25.99
C GLU A 782 -5.73 -3.41 25.96
N ILE A 783 -5.74 -4.56 25.25
CA ILE A 783 -6.82 -5.58 25.38
C ILE A 783 -6.94 -6.07 26.83
N GLY A 784 -5.82 -6.18 27.55
CA GLY A 784 -5.80 -6.55 28.97
C GLY A 784 -6.24 -5.42 29.91
N ARG A 785 -5.96 -4.15 29.56
CA ARG A 785 -6.36 -2.95 30.32
C ARG A 785 -7.83 -2.55 30.10
N SER A 786 -8.42 -2.92 28.97
CA SER A 786 -9.78 -2.52 28.58
C SER A 786 -10.85 -3.52 29.09
N PRO A 787 -11.96 -3.11 29.73
CA PRO A 787 -12.44 -1.74 29.87
C PRO A 787 -11.63 -0.91 30.87
N TYR A 788 -11.32 0.32 30.47
CA TYR A 788 -10.44 1.22 31.21
C TYR A 788 -11.11 1.76 32.48
N GLU A 789 -10.49 1.56 33.64
CA GLU A 789 -11.01 2.06 34.94
C GLU A 789 -10.95 3.60 35.07
N TRP A 790 -10.20 4.29 34.22
CA TRP A 790 -10.05 5.76 34.25
C TRP A 790 -11.19 6.53 33.54
N VAL A 791 -12.07 5.85 32.81
CA VAL A 791 -13.19 6.48 32.08
C VAL A 791 -14.39 6.63 33.01
N GLU A 792 -14.56 7.81 33.60
CA GLU A 792 -15.59 8.12 34.60
C GLU A 792 -16.97 8.45 33.99
N ASP A 793 -17.47 7.59 33.08
CA ASP A 793 -18.68 7.85 32.29
C ASP A 793 -19.74 6.73 32.38
N GLU A 794 -21.02 7.11 32.58
CA GLU A 794 -22.17 6.20 32.56
C GLU A 794 -22.38 5.56 31.17
N ALA A 795 -22.14 6.32 30.11
CA ALA A 795 -22.15 5.85 28.73
C ALA A 795 -20.82 5.20 28.30
N TYR A 796 -19.85 5.03 29.21
CA TYR A 796 -18.83 3.98 29.09
C TYR A 796 -19.21 2.73 29.90
N SER A 797 -19.41 2.82 31.21
CA SER A 797 -19.73 1.73 32.14
C SER A 797 -18.71 0.58 32.20
N ALA A 798 -17.66 0.72 33.02
CA ALA A 798 -16.61 -0.30 33.20
C ALA A 798 -17.10 -1.67 33.74
N GLU A 799 -18.25 -1.75 34.43
CA GLU A 799 -18.82 -3.02 34.96
C GLU A 799 -19.45 -3.91 33.85
N ARG A 800 -18.61 -4.41 32.93
CA ARG A 800 -19.01 -5.26 31.80
C ARG A 800 -19.47 -6.68 32.21
N GLY A 801 -20.45 -7.23 31.49
CA GLY A 801 -20.97 -8.60 31.61
C GLY A 801 -20.49 -9.59 30.54
N SER A 802 -21.00 -10.83 30.59
CA SER A 802 -20.85 -11.85 29.54
C SER A 802 -22.13 -12.67 29.28
N VAL A 803 -22.30 -13.18 28.05
CA VAL A 803 -23.39 -14.04 27.59
C VAL A 803 -22.79 -15.32 27.00
N CYS A 804 -23.22 -16.50 27.46
CA CYS A 804 -22.73 -17.77 26.92
C CYS A 804 -23.85 -18.78 26.66
N GLY A 805 -23.58 -19.74 25.78
CA GLY A 805 -24.54 -20.77 25.39
C GLY A 805 -23.90 -21.90 24.57
N LYS A 806 -24.76 -22.78 24.06
CA LYS A 806 -24.38 -23.89 23.17
C LYS A 806 -25.48 -24.14 22.14
N ILE A 807 -25.20 -23.92 20.86
CA ILE A 807 -26.14 -24.17 19.76
C ILE A 807 -25.92 -25.54 19.12
N SER A 808 -26.95 -26.04 18.41
CA SER A 808 -26.85 -27.13 17.44
C SER A 808 -27.99 -27.04 16.42
N ALA A 809 -27.70 -27.22 15.13
CA ALA A 809 -28.72 -27.43 14.11
C ALA A 809 -29.34 -28.83 14.23
N ARG A 810 -30.59 -29.01 13.75
CA ARG A 810 -31.22 -30.34 13.64
C ARG A 810 -30.95 -31.00 12.29
N ASN A 811 -30.93 -30.21 11.23
CA ASN A 811 -30.86 -30.66 9.84
C ASN A 811 -29.62 -30.07 9.16
N GLY A 812 -28.94 -30.83 8.32
CA GLY A 812 -27.63 -30.47 7.77
C GLY A 812 -26.46 -30.93 8.64
N GLU A 813 -25.24 -30.54 8.25
CA GLU A 813 -23.97 -30.86 8.93
C GLU A 813 -23.22 -29.53 9.11
N VAL A 814 -22.71 -29.27 10.31
CA VAL A 814 -21.85 -28.10 10.57
C VAL A 814 -20.43 -28.46 10.13
N VAL A 815 -19.81 -27.60 9.33
CA VAL A 815 -18.46 -27.81 8.77
C VAL A 815 -17.45 -26.83 9.37
N TYR A 816 -16.17 -27.11 9.17
CA TYR A 816 -15.10 -26.13 9.36
C TYR A 816 -14.75 -25.56 7.99
N THR A 817 -14.72 -24.23 7.86
CA THR A 817 -14.13 -23.54 6.71
C THR A 817 -12.83 -22.84 7.15
N ASP A 818 -11.92 -22.64 6.20
CA ASP A 818 -10.57 -22.10 6.42
C ASP A 818 -10.49 -20.80 5.59
N THR A 819 -11.24 -19.80 6.05
CA THR A 819 -11.55 -18.53 5.36
C THR A 819 -11.20 -17.33 6.24
N ASP A 820 -11.05 -16.15 5.63
CA ASP A 820 -10.67 -14.92 6.33
C ASP A 820 -11.64 -14.57 7.48
N ILE A 821 -12.92 -14.96 7.36
CA ILE A 821 -13.94 -14.73 8.39
C ILE A 821 -14.15 -15.87 9.39
N SER A 822 -13.54 -17.06 9.19
CA SER A 822 -13.62 -18.20 10.13
C SER A 822 -12.25 -18.68 10.65
N PRO A 823 -11.35 -17.79 11.13
CA PRO A 823 -10.04 -18.21 11.60
C PRO A 823 -10.10 -19.13 12.83
N SER A 824 -9.42 -20.27 12.73
CA SER A 824 -8.98 -21.18 13.83
C SER A 824 -10.00 -21.55 14.91
N ASP A 825 -10.54 -22.76 14.82
CA ASP A 825 -11.58 -23.32 15.71
C ASP A 825 -12.93 -22.55 15.70
N THR A 826 -13.18 -21.75 14.67
CA THR A 826 -14.46 -21.08 14.37
C THR A 826 -15.34 -21.96 13.47
N TYR A 827 -16.65 -21.99 13.75
CA TYR A 827 -17.68 -22.82 13.12
C TYR A 827 -19.00 -22.02 13.05
N GLY A 828 -18.92 -20.78 12.58
CA GLY A 828 -19.97 -19.76 12.64
C GLY A 828 -19.83 -18.81 13.82
N TRP A 829 -20.74 -17.83 13.90
CA TRP A 829 -20.61 -16.66 14.77
C TRP A 829 -21.89 -16.41 15.58
N ALA A 830 -21.72 -16.08 16.86
CA ALA A 830 -22.78 -15.58 17.72
C ALA A 830 -22.68 -14.05 17.82
N VAL A 831 -23.72 -13.34 17.39
CA VAL A 831 -23.82 -11.87 17.38
C VAL A 831 -24.92 -11.43 18.35
N LEU A 832 -24.66 -10.36 19.09
CA LEU A 832 -25.53 -9.80 20.12
C LEU A 832 -25.69 -8.30 19.87
N SER A 833 -26.84 -7.88 19.34
CA SER A 833 -27.14 -6.49 18.99
C SER A 833 -28.19 -5.89 19.93
N ASP A 834 -28.15 -4.56 20.12
CA ASP A 834 -29.14 -3.83 20.91
C ASP A 834 -30.58 -4.18 20.48
N ILE A 835 -31.50 -4.34 21.44
CA ILE A 835 -32.90 -4.70 21.16
C ILE A 835 -33.60 -3.77 20.14
N ARG A 836 -33.13 -2.52 20.00
CA ARG A 836 -33.59 -1.50 19.04
C ARG A 836 -33.09 -1.70 17.61
N SER A 837 -32.03 -2.48 17.39
CA SER A 837 -31.54 -2.83 16.05
C SER A 837 -32.57 -3.71 15.32
N GLU A 838 -32.88 -3.41 14.05
CA GLU A 838 -33.75 -4.27 13.23
C GLU A 838 -32.98 -5.44 12.60
N SER A 839 -31.69 -5.25 12.30
CA SER A 839 -30.80 -6.26 11.76
C SER A 839 -29.34 -5.83 11.98
N TRP A 840 -28.55 -6.68 12.64
CA TRP A 840 -27.15 -6.37 12.98
C TRP A 840 -26.27 -6.14 11.74
N LYS A 841 -26.58 -6.80 10.63
CA LYS A 841 -25.90 -6.65 9.33
C LYS A 841 -26.06 -5.27 8.69
N LYS A 842 -26.95 -4.42 9.23
CA LYS A 842 -27.31 -3.12 8.65
C LYS A 842 -27.26 -1.99 9.67
N ASP A 843 -27.18 -2.27 10.96
CA ASP A 843 -27.17 -1.21 11.97
C ASP A 843 -25.81 -0.54 12.11
N ASN A 844 -25.87 0.77 12.34
CA ASN A 844 -24.74 1.67 12.56
C ASN A 844 -24.98 2.51 13.84
N THR A 845 -26.18 2.39 14.40
CA THR A 845 -26.85 3.29 15.35
C THR A 845 -26.63 2.88 16.80
N TYR A 846 -26.57 1.58 17.10
CA TYR A 846 -26.48 1.07 18.48
C TYR A 846 -25.19 0.30 18.75
N TYR A 847 -25.14 -0.48 19.84
CA TYR A 847 -23.99 -1.27 20.26
C TYR A 847 -24.16 -2.75 19.88
N GLU A 848 -23.08 -3.37 19.42
CA GLU A 848 -23.05 -4.76 18.95
C GLU A 848 -21.85 -5.52 19.52
N TYR A 849 -22.00 -6.83 19.70
CA TYR A 849 -20.97 -7.72 20.21
C TYR A 849 -20.98 -9.02 19.44
N TYR A 850 -19.84 -9.71 19.34
CA TYR A 850 -19.76 -10.99 18.65
C TYR A 850 -18.69 -11.89 19.25
N ALA A 851 -18.83 -13.21 19.04
CA ALA A 851 -17.80 -14.20 19.35
C ALA A 851 -17.95 -15.44 18.43
N PRO A 852 -16.83 -16.12 18.10
CA PRO A 852 -16.88 -17.34 17.29
C PRO A 852 -17.50 -18.50 18.08
N VAL A 853 -18.36 -19.25 17.39
CA VAL A 853 -18.90 -20.54 17.83
C VAL A 853 -17.85 -21.62 17.57
N ARG A 854 -17.68 -22.55 18.51
CA ARG A 854 -16.67 -23.64 18.42
C ARG A 854 -17.22 -24.92 17.80
N GLU A 855 -16.35 -25.89 17.48
CA GLU A 855 -16.71 -27.23 16.95
C GLU A 855 -17.88 -27.89 17.70
N ASP A 856 -17.92 -27.76 19.03
CA ASP A 856 -18.96 -28.36 19.86
C ASP A 856 -20.26 -27.52 19.92
N GLY A 857 -20.31 -26.36 19.29
CA GLY A 857 -21.42 -25.41 19.29
C GLY A 857 -21.41 -24.41 20.46
N THR A 858 -20.39 -24.39 21.33
CA THR A 858 -20.30 -23.41 22.43
C THR A 858 -19.83 -22.02 21.98
N PHE A 859 -20.31 -20.98 22.67
CA PHE A 859 -19.89 -19.59 22.51
C PHE A 859 -19.90 -18.84 23.86
N GLU A 860 -19.01 -17.85 24.02
CA GLU A 860 -19.05 -16.86 25.10
C GLU A 860 -18.71 -15.48 24.52
N ILE A 861 -19.72 -14.60 24.48
CA ILE A 861 -19.57 -13.18 24.18
C ILE A 861 -19.24 -12.46 25.50
N SER A 862 -18.21 -11.62 25.51
CA SER A 862 -17.71 -10.98 26.73
C SER A 862 -17.51 -9.47 26.56
N LYS A 863 -17.17 -8.76 27.64
CA LYS A 863 -17.05 -7.30 27.68
C LYS A 863 -18.33 -6.55 27.26
N ILE A 864 -19.50 -7.11 27.55
CA ILE A 864 -20.82 -6.59 27.14
C ILE A 864 -21.29 -5.47 28.08
N ARG A 865 -21.81 -4.35 27.56
CA ARG A 865 -22.41 -3.27 28.38
C ARG A 865 -23.67 -3.77 29.13
N PRO A 866 -24.08 -3.13 30.23
CA PRO A 866 -25.41 -3.36 30.80
C PRO A 866 -26.48 -2.95 29.79
N GLY A 867 -27.48 -3.80 29.54
CA GLY A 867 -28.42 -3.57 28.45
C GLY A 867 -29.45 -4.68 28.21
N SER A 868 -30.12 -4.62 27.06
CA SER A 868 -31.03 -5.67 26.58
C SER A 868 -30.90 -5.83 25.08
N TYR A 869 -30.79 -7.07 24.64
CA TYR A 869 -30.21 -7.44 23.36
C TYR A 869 -31.00 -8.56 22.66
N ARG A 870 -30.83 -8.67 21.35
CA ARG A 870 -31.17 -9.87 20.56
C ARG A 870 -29.90 -10.70 20.36
N LEU A 871 -30.06 -12.01 20.26
CA LEU A 871 -28.98 -12.95 20.00
C LEU A 871 -29.24 -13.67 18.68
N ASN A 872 -28.33 -13.49 17.73
CA ASN A 872 -28.34 -14.07 16.40
C ASN A 872 -27.13 -15.00 16.26
N ILE A 873 -27.30 -16.17 15.63
CA ILE A 873 -26.23 -17.17 15.52
C ILE A 873 -26.20 -17.80 14.12
N SER A 874 -25.06 -17.73 13.44
CA SER A 874 -24.73 -18.51 12.24
C SER A 874 -24.00 -19.81 12.60
N LEU A 875 -24.03 -20.79 11.70
CA LEU A 875 -23.27 -22.04 11.79
C LEU A 875 -22.81 -22.45 10.40
N ASP A 876 -21.51 -22.61 10.22
CA ASP A 876 -20.92 -22.86 8.89
C ASP A 876 -21.40 -24.21 8.35
N GLY A 877 -21.87 -24.22 7.10
CA GLY A 877 -22.59 -25.35 6.49
C GLY A 877 -24.12 -25.29 6.61
N ILE A 878 -24.68 -24.39 7.43
CA ILE A 878 -26.13 -24.33 7.72
C ILE A 878 -26.75 -23.07 7.11
N MET A 879 -27.47 -23.25 5.99
CA MET A 879 -28.25 -22.21 5.31
C MET A 879 -29.10 -21.34 6.26
N GLY A 880 -28.74 -20.06 6.38
CA GLY A 880 -29.50 -19.04 7.10
C GLY A 880 -28.88 -18.64 8.44
N GLU A 881 -29.72 -18.25 9.39
CA GLU A 881 -29.32 -17.72 10.69
C GLU A 881 -30.39 -18.07 11.74
N TYR A 882 -29.97 -18.27 12.99
CA TYR A 882 -30.87 -18.48 14.12
C TYR A 882 -31.02 -17.21 14.95
N GLU A 883 -32.24 -16.64 15.02
CA GLU A 883 -32.62 -15.62 16.00
C GLU A 883 -33.17 -16.30 17.26
N TYR A 884 -32.72 -15.87 18.44
CA TYR A 884 -33.13 -16.43 19.73
C TYR A 884 -34.46 -15.82 20.21
N ASP A 885 -35.40 -16.67 20.64
CA ASP A 885 -36.81 -16.28 20.93
C ASP A 885 -36.99 -15.26 22.08
N ASP A 886 -36.06 -15.20 23.03
CA ASP A 886 -36.16 -14.41 24.26
C ASP A 886 -35.15 -13.23 24.27
N ILE A 887 -35.53 -12.10 24.87
CA ILE A 887 -34.63 -10.94 25.03
C ILE A 887 -33.51 -11.27 26.04
N VAL A 888 -32.26 -11.03 25.64
CA VAL A 888 -31.07 -11.22 26.48
C VAL A 888 -30.80 -9.94 27.27
N THR A 889 -31.21 -9.89 28.54
CA THR A 889 -30.88 -8.79 29.45
C THR A 889 -29.56 -9.07 30.18
N VAL A 890 -28.64 -8.09 30.16
CA VAL A 890 -27.34 -8.15 30.83
C VAL A 890 -27.30 -7.07 31.92
N ASP A 891 -27.19 -7.48 33.17
CA ASP A 891 -26.93 -6.58 34.31
C ASP A 891 -25.43 -6.19 34.37
N ALA A 892 -25.10 -5.12 35.11
CA ALA A 892 -23.71 -4.73 35.39
C ALA A 892 -22.92 -5.87 36.09
N GLY A 893 -21.75 -6.21 35.55
CA GLY A 893 -20.97 -7.39 35.94
C GLY A 893 -21.67 -8.75 35.73
N GLY A 894 -22.83 -8.76 35.06
CA GLY A 894 -23.72 -9.91 34.95
C GLY A 894 -23.19 -11.02 34.05
N LYS A 895 -23.51 -12.28 34.39
CA LYS A 895 -23.19 -13.45 33.56
C LYS A 895 -24.46 -14.20 33.19
N VAL A 896 -24.84 -14.12 31.93
CA VAL A 896 -26.04 -14.73 31.37
C VAL A 896 -25.67 -16.05 30.70
N ASN A 897 -26.51 -17.07 30.88
CA ASN A 897 -26.36 -18.35 30.19
C ASN A 897 -27.70 -18.71 29.53
N VAL A 898 -27.75 -18.71 28.20
CA VAL A 898 -28.97 -19.04 27.42
C VAL A 898 -29.21 -20.54 27.30
N GLY A 899 -28.33 -21.36 27.87
CA GLY A 899 -28.48 -22.81 27.93
C GLY A 899 -28.04 -23.53 26.66
N SER A 900 -28.80 -24.55 26.28
CA SER A 900 -28.57 -25.34 25.07
C SER A 900 -29.69 -25.10 24.07
N ILE A 901 -29.32 -24.51 22.93
CA ILE A 901 -30.20 -24.14 21.83
C ILE A 901 -30.20 -25.30 20.81
N GLN A 902 -31.40 -25.69 20.36
CA GLN A 902 -31.59 -26.61 19.25
C GLN A 902 -32.33 -25.87 18.14
N TRP A 903 -31.60 -25.42 17.12
CA TRP A 903 -32.16 -24.77 15.95
C TRP A 903 -32.91 -25.82 15.10
N ASP A 904 -34.23 -25.68 15.02
CA ASP A 904 -35.12 -26.53 14.20
C ASP A 904 -35.21 -25.95 12.78
N ASN A 905 -34.05 -25.89 12.10
CA ASN A 905 -33.88 -25.19 10.84
C ASN A 905 -34.72 -25.76 9.69
N GLU A 906 -35.31 -24.89 8.86
CA GLU A 906 -36.32 -25.26 7.87
C GLU A 906 -35.81 -26.24 6.80
N VAL A 907 -36.67 -27.19 6.43
CA VAL A 907 -36.42 -28.22 5.40
C VAL A 907 -37.51 -28.13 4.34
N TYR A 908 -37.12 -28.01 3.07
CA TYR A 908 -38.03 -27.77 1.94
C TYR A 908 -38.21 -28.98 1.01
N GLY A 909 -37.97 -30.18 1.54
CA GLY A 909 -38.02 -31.45 0.81
C GLY A 909 -36.66 -32.13 0.75
N ASP A 910 -36.47 -32.99 -0.26
CA ASP A 910 -35.19 -33.65 -0.50
C ASP A 910 -34.25 -32.67 -1.25
N THR A 911 -33.04 -32.44 -0.70
CA THR A 911 -31.98 -31.67 -1.39
C THR A 911 -31.46 -32.46 -2.59
N LEU A 912 -31.45 -31.82 -3.77
CA LEU A 912 -30.92 -32.42 -5.00
C LEU A 912 -29.44 -32.14 -5.19
N TRP A 913 -29.00 -30.93 -4.81
CA TRP A 913 -27.61 -30.47 -4.86
C TRP A 913 -27.43 -29.18 -4.07
N THR A 914 -26.19 -28.88 -3.71
CA THR A 914 -25.71 -27.57 -3.22
C THR A 914 -24.47 -27.19 -4.03
N ILE A 915 -24.29 -25.90 -4.29
CA ILE A 915 -23.07 -25.26 -4.82
C ILE A 915 -22.57 -24.33 -3.72
N GLY A 916 -21.27 -24.34 -3.42
CA GLY A 916 -20.67 -23.55 -2.34
C GLY A 916 -21.01 -24.05 -0.93
N ILE A 917 -20.49 -23.35 0.08
CA ILE A 917 -20.62 -23.65 1.51
C ILE A 917 -21.34 -22.47 2.19
N PRO A 918 -22.42 -22.69 2.96
CA PRO A 918 -23.07 -21.60 3.69
C PRO A 918 -22.26 -21.20 4.94
N ASP A 919 -21.31 -20.26 4.82
CA ASP A 919 -20.48 -19.74 5.93
C ASP A 919 -20.41 -18.20 6.02
N GLN A 920 -21.09 -17.50 5.10
CA GLN A 920 -21.13 -16.04 4.92
C GLN A 920 -19.89 -15.44 4.23
N THR A 921 -19.09 -16.23 3.50
CA THR A 921 -18.16 -15.74 2.48
C THR A 921 -18.33 -16.47 1.13
N GLY A 922 -17.53 -16.10 0.13
CA GLY A 922 -17.51 -16.70 -1.21
C GLY A 922 -16.09 -17.01 -1.68
N GLU A 923 -15.20 -17.29 -0.72
CA GLU A 923 -13.75 -17.50 -0.91
C GLU A 923 -13.43 -18.84 -1.60
N GLU A 924 -14.35 -19.81 -1.65
CA GLU A 924 -14.16 -21.07 -2.37
C GLU A 924 -14.40 -20.97 -3.89
N PHE A 925 -14.92 -19.84 -4.37
CA PHE A 925 -15.24 -19.63 -5.78
C PHE A 925 -14.04 -19.20 -6.63
N ALA A 926 -14.12 -19.45 -7.93
CA ALA A 926 -13.05 -19.13 -8.86
C ALA A 926 -12.72 -17.63 -8.83
N TYR A 927 -11.42 -17.34 -8.70
CA TYR A 927 -10.83 -15.98 -8.63
C TYR A 927 -11.23 -15.16 -7.40
N ALA A 928 -11.79 -15.80 -6.35
CA ALA A 928 -12.09 -15.12 -5.08
C ALA A 928 -10.82 -14.63 -4.37
N ASP A 929 -9.71 -15.38 -4.40
CA ASP A 929 -8.39 -14.95 -3.88
C ASP A 929 -7.99 -13.53 -4.35
N SER A 930 -8.39 -13.16 -5.57
CA SER A 930 -8.09 -11.86 -6.17
C SER A 930 -9.00 -10.71 -5.68
N TYR A 931 -9.96 -10.93 -4.75
CA TYR A 931 -10.98 -9.92 -4.39
C TYR A 931 -10.40 -8.62 -3.82
N ARG A 932 -9.23 -8.71 -3.17
CA ARG A 932 -8.45 -7.56 -2.67
C ARG A 932 -7.86 -6.68 -3.75
N HIS A 933 -7.73 -7.18 -4.99
CA HIS A 933 -7.06 -6.49 -6.09
C HIS A 933 -8.07 -6.00 -7.12
N TRP A 934 -8.07 -4.69 -7.37
CA TRP A 934 -8.99 -4.08 -8.32
C TRP A 934 -8.63 -4.47 -9.75
N GLY A 935 -9.65 -4.82 -10.56
CA GLY A 935 -9.52 -5.05 -12.00
C GLY A 935 -9.95 -6.44 -12.48
N ILE A 936 -10.15 -7.42 -11.59
CA ILE A 936 -10.48 -8.82 -11.97
C ILE A 936 -11.78 -8.97 -12.79
N HIS A 937 -12.70 -7.99 -12.75
CA HIS A 937 -13.88 -7.95 -13.61
C HIS A 937 -13.60 -7.53 -15.06
N LEU A 938 -12.55 -6.73 -15.32
CA LEU A 938 -12.18 -6.28 -16.67
C LEU A 938 -11.70 -7.42 -17.57
N VAL A 939 -11.29 -8.53 -16.96
CA VAL A 939 -10.84 -9.77 -17.61
C VAL A 939 -11.89 -10.89 -17.57
N TYR A 940 -13.08 -10.64 -17.01
CA TYR A 940 -14.12 -11.68 -16.86
C TYR A 940 -14.50 -12.33 -18.19
N ASP A 941 -14.67 -11.56 -19.27
CA ASP A 941 -15.05 -12.10 -20.57
C ASP A 941 -13.90 -12.82 -21.31
N GLN A 942 -12.65 -12.65 -20.85
CA GLN A 942 -11.49 -13.43 -21.28
C GLN A 942 -11.44 -14.79 -20.59
N LEU A 943 -11.81 -14.84 -19.31
CA LEU A 943 -11.82 -16.03 -18.45
C LEU A 943 -13.08 -16.89 -18.65
N PHE A 944 -14.24 -16.25 -18.78
CA PHE A 944 -15.57 -16.85 -18.95
C PHE A 944 -16.28 -16.33 -20.23
N PRO A 945 -15.71 -16.56 -21.43
CA PRO A 945 -16.22 -15.99 -22.69
C PRO A 945 -17.65 -16.45 -23.07
N GLU A 946 -18.08 -17.60 -22.58
CA GLU A 946 -19.44 -18.16 -22.77
C GLU A 946 -20.32 -17.99 -21.50
N GLY A 947 -19.84 -17.24 -20.50
CA GLY A 947 -20.42 -17.14 -19.15
C GLY A 947 -20.21 -18.40 -18.30
N VAL A 948 -20.69 -18.35 -17.05
CA VAL A 948 -20.67 -19.50 -16.13
C VAL A 948 -21.68 -20.55 -16.59
N ASN A 949 -21.20 -21.77 -16.82
CA ASN A 949 -22.00 -22.91 -17.25
C ASN A 949 -21.64 -24.12 -16.39
N PHE A 950 -22.21 -24.17 -15.18
CA PHE A 950 -21.88 -25.09 -14.11
C PHE A 950 -22.66 -26.40 -14.23
N TYR A 951 -21.98 -27.55 -14.24
CA TYR A 951 -22.58 -28.87 -14.34
C TYR A 951 -22.48 -29.60 -13.01
N ILE A 952 -23.63 -29.83 -12.35
CA ILE A 952 -23.71 -30.48 -11.03
C ILE A 952 -23.09 -31.88 -11.10
N GLY A 953 -21.99 -32.09 -10.37
CA GLY A 953 -21.24 -33.35 -10.31
C GLY A 953 -20.11 -33.49 -11.35
N GLU A 954 -19.88 -32.49 -12.20
CA GLU A 954 -18.74 -32.44 -13.14
C GLU A 954 -17.88 -31.17 -12.96
N SER A 955 -18.51 -30.00 -12.75
CA SER A 955 -17.85 -28.72 -12.46
C SER A 955 -17.33 -28.60 -11.01
N LYS A 956 -16.46 -27.62 -10.75
CA LYS A 956 -15.98 -27.23 -9.42
C LYS A 956 -16.19 -25.74 -9.17
N GLU A 957 -16.58 -25.40 -7.95
CA GLU A 957 -16.77 -24.04 -7.45
C GLU A 957 -15.53 -23.15 -7.70
N SER A 958 -14.36 -23.66 -7.32
CA SER A 958 -13.06 -22.96 -7.42
C SER A 958 -12.46 -22.85 -8.83
N GLU A 959 -13.17 -23.30 -9.87
CA GLU A 959 -12.69 -23.28 -11.27
C GLU A 959 -13.75 -22.78 -12.26
N ASP A 960 -15.00 -23.26 -12.12
CA ASP A 960 -16.09 -23.04 -13.09
C ASP A 960 -17.13 -21.99 -12.65
N TRP A 961 -17.02 -21.44 -11.44
CA TRP A 961 -17.94 -20.42 -10.91
C TRP A 961 -17.17 -19.19 -10.45
N PHE A 962 -17.19 -18.12 -11.25
CA PHE A 962 -16.57 -16.84 -10.89
C PHE A 962 -17.31 -16.19 -9.70
N PHE A 963 -16.59 -15.74 -8.68
CA PHE A 963 -17.17 -15.35 -7.38
C PHE A 963 -18.21 -14.21 -7.43
N VAL A 964 -18.06 -13.28 -8.37
CA VAL A 964 -18.95 -12.11 -8.53
C VAL A 964 -19.68 -12.11 -9.88
N GLN A 965 -20.99 -12.35 -9.86
CA GLN A 965 -21.83 -12.13 -11.03
C GLN A 965 -22.04 -10.63 -11.23
N THR A 966 -21.27 -10.04 -12.14
CA THR A 966 -21.61 -8.75 -12.77
C THR A 966 -22.91 -8.88 -13.57
N ALA A 967 -23.70 -7.81 -13.71
CA ALA A 967 -24.94 -7.84 -14.47
C ALA A 967 -24.71 -7.97 -16.01
N SER A 968 -23.53 -7.55 -16.47
CA SER A 968 -23.03 -7.64 -17.85
C SER A 968 -21.64 -8.33 -17.88
N PRO A 969 -21.27 -9.07 -18.95
CA PRO A 969 -19.92 -9.61 -19.12
C PRO A 969 -18.81 -8.55 -19.17
N MET A 970 -19.13 -7.31 -19.53
CA MET A 970 -18.22 -6.16 -19.42
C MET A 970 -18.89 -5.12 -18.53
N ALA A 971 -18.41 -4.98 -17.29
CA ALA A 971 -18.96 -4.06 -16.30
C ALA A 971 -17.88 -3.07 -15.82
N GLY A 972 -18.32 -1.91 -15.33
CA GLY A 972 -17.41 -0.84 -14.87
C GLY A 972 -17.52 0.39 -15.77
N ASP A 973 -16.43 1.15 -15.90
CA ASP A 973 -16.34 2.25 -16.87
C ASP A 973 -15.94 1.70 -18.24
N ILE A 974 -16.59 2.16 -19.31
CA ILE A 974 -16.27 1.72 -20.68
C ILE A 974 -14.85 2.14 -21.11
N SER A 975 -14.33 3.24 -20.56
CA SER A 975 -12.98 3.73 -20.81
C SER A 975 -11.87 2.88 -20.19
N HIS A 976 -12.22 1.86 -19.39
CA HIS A 976 -11.27 0.85 -18.92
C HIS A 976 -11.06 -0.30 -19.91
N TYR A 977 -11.87 -0.39 -20.98
CA TYR A 977 -11.76 -1.44 -21.99
C TYR A 977 -11.06 -0.90 -23.24
N ASP A 978 -9.74 -1.06 -23.29
CA ASP A 978 -8.83 -0.60 -24.37
C ASP A 978 -7.96 -1.72 -24.97
N GLY A 979 -8.01 -2.92 -24.39
CA GLY A 979 -7.19 -4.08 -24.78
C GLY A 979 -5.90 -4.27 -23.95
N GLY A 980 -5.57 -3.34 -23.04
CA GLY A 980 -4.40 -3.46 -22.17
C GLY A 980 -4.55 -4.47 -21.03
N TRP A 981 -5.77 -4.67 -20.51
CA TRP A 981 -6.01 -5.58 -19.37
C TRP A 981 -5.92 -7.06 -19.73
N TYR A 982 -5.19 -7.83 -18.91
CA TYR A 982 -5.06 -9.29 -19.00
C TYR A 982 -4.97 -9.92 -17.61
N TYR A 983 -5.34 -11.21 -17.51
CA TYR A 983 -5.09 -11.99 -16.30
C TYR A 983 -3.69 -12.58 -16.33
N ASP A 984 -2.87 -12.26 -15.33
CA ASP A 984 -1.56 -12.87 -15.13
C ASP A 984 -1.70 -14.13 -14.25
N SER A 985 -1.40 -15.28 -14.84
CA SER A 985 -1.41 -16.57 -14.16
C SER A 985 -0.21 -16.83 -13.23
N GLU A 986 0.83 -15.98 -13.25
CA GLU A 986 1.98 -16.12 -12.33
C GLU A 986 1.75 -15.36 -11.02
N THR A 987 1.16 -14.17 -11.04
CA THR A 987 0.74 -13.43 -9.82
C THR A 987 -0.69 -13.75 -9.34
N GLY A 988 -1.57 -14.22 -10.22
CA GLY A 988 -3.00 -14.44 -9.89
C GLY A 988 -3.85 -13.17 -9.97
N LEU A 989 -3.38 -12.13 -10.65
CA LEU A 989 -3.96 -10.79 -10.66
C LEU A 989 -4.38 -10.34 -12.07
N ALA A 990 -5.29 -9.37 -12.13
CA ALA A 990 -5.45 -8.57 -13.36
C ALA A 990 -4.32 -7.54 -13.43
N LYS A 991 -3.57 -7.54 -14.54
CA LYS A 991 -2.56 -6.52 -14.86
C LYS A 991 -2.90 -5.81 -16.17
N TYR A 992 -2.30 -4.65 -16.37
CA TYR A 992 -2.37 -3.85 -17.58
C TYR A 992 -1.07 -3.97 -18.38
N ASP A 993 -1.16 -3.91 -19.70
CA ASP A 993 -0.03 -3.90 -20.63
C ASP A 993 -0.14 -2.67 -21.55
N PHE A 994 0.78 -1.72 -21.35
CA PHE A 994 0.83 -0.46 -22.10
C PHE A 994 1.12 -0.65 -23.59
N ASP A 995 1.85 -1.71 -23.99
CA ASP A 995 2.14 -2.02 -25.40
C ASP A 995 0.95 -2.68 -26.12
N LYS A 996 -0.04 -3.21 -25.37
CA LYS A 996 -1.29 -3.77 -25.92
C LYS A 996 -2.45 -2.77 -25.95
N ALA A 997 -2.37 -1.68 -25.18
CA ALA A 997 -3.42 -0.69 -25.08
C ALA A 997 -3.71 0.01 -26.44
N GLY A 998 -4.99 0.09 -26.80
CA GLY A 998 -5.48 0.80 -27.97
C GLY A 998 -6.37 2.00 -27.62
N GLU A 999 -7.20 2.41 -28.58
CA GLU A 999 -8.30 3.35 -28.32
C GLU A 999 -9.37 2.65 -27.46
N PRO A 1000 -9.89 3.27 -26.38
CA PRO A 1000 -10.95 2.68 -25.57
C PRO A 1000 -12.24 2.40 -26.36
N LEU A 1001 -12.98 1.38 -25.94
CA LEU A 1001 -14.26 1.00 -26.54
C LEU A 1001 -15.32 2.12 -26.36
N THR A 1002 -16.33 2.08 -27.22
CA THR A 1002 -17.48 2.98 -27.22
C THR A 1002 -18.78 2.17 -27.25
N GLU A 1003 -19.92 2.80 -26.96
CA GLU A 1003 -21.23 2.14 -27.09
C GLU A 1003 -21.55 1.64 -28.51
N GLU A 1004 -20.86 2.16 -29.54
CA GLU A 1004 -20.98 1.71 -30.93
C GLU A 1004 -20.01 0.57 -31.31
N SER A 1005 -19.05 0.22 -30.44
CA SER A 1005 -18.07 -0.85 -30.69
C SER A 1005 -18.74 -2.24 -30.67
N SER A 1006 -18.48 -3.06 -31.69
CA SER A 1006 -19.05 -4.41 -31.82
C SER A 1006 -18.60 -5.40 -30.74
N GLU A 1007 -17.50 -5.07 -30.07
CA GLU A 1007 -16.84 -5.81 -29.01
C GLU A 1007 -17.44 -5.51 -27.62
N TRP A 1008 -18.18 -4.40 -27.47
CA TRP A 1008 -18.71 -3.94 -26.19
C TRP A 1008 -19.93 -4.73 -25.73
N LYS A 1009 -19.73 -5.62 -24.75
CA LYS A 1009 -20.78 -6.45 -24.15
C LYS A 1009 -21.54 -5.78 -23.01
N GLY A 1010 -21.25 -4.50 -22.68
CA GLY A 1010 -21.84 -3.77 -21.54
C GLY A 1010 -23.37 -3.77 -21.46
N ASN A 1011 -24.02 -3.85 -22.61
CA ASN A 1011 -25.47 -3.88 -22.75
C ASN A 1011 -26.06 -5.31 -22.81
N GLU A 1012 -25.23 -6.35 -22.73
CA GLU A 1012 -25.65 -7.75 -22.72
C GLU A 1012 -25.82 -8.28 -21.29
N LYS A 1013 -26.74 -9.24 -21.10
CA LYS A 1013 -26.95 -9.89 -19.80
C LYS A 1013 -25.91 -10.98 -19.55
N ASN A 1014 -25.24 -10.91 -18.41
CA ASN A 1014 -24.43 -12.02 -17.91
C ASN A 1014 -25.33 -13.12 -17.33
N PHE A 1015 -25.18 -14.36 -17.80
CA PHE A 1015 -25.97 -15.51 -17.35
C PHE A 1015 -25.09 -16.54 -16.64
N TYR A 1016 -25.51 -16.96 -15.46
CA TYR A 1016 -24.93 -18.09 -14.73
C TYR A 1016 -25.89 -19.27 -14.85
N ASN A 1017 -25.49 -20.31 -15.57
CA ASN A 1017 -26.32 -21.46 -15.91
C ASN A 1017 -25.92 -22.68 -15.05
N ILE A 1018 -26.89 -23.29 -14.38
CA ILE A 1018 -26.72 -24.51 -13.57
C ILE A 1018 -27.44 -25.66 -14.29
N PHE A 1019 -26.67 -26.66 -14.71
CA PHE A 1019 -27.15 -27.86 -15.40
C PHE A 1019 -27.13 -29.07 -14.46
N PHE A 1020 -28.23 -29.82 -14.39
CA PHE A 1020 -28.36 -30.99 -13.53
C PHE A 1020 -29.39 -32.00 -14.05
N ASP A 1021 -29.16 -33.29 -13.81
CA ASP A 1021 -30.16 -34.33 -14.03
C ASP A 1021 -31.17 -34.39 -12.87
N SER A 1022 -32.43 -34.68 -13.18
CA SER A 1022 -33.49 -34.91 -12.18
C SER A 1022 -34.39 -36.07 -12.60
N ALA A 1023 -35.14 -36.63 -11.65
CA ALA A 1023 -36.20 -37.60 -11.95
C ALA A 1023 -37.48 -36.94 -12.51
N GLY A 1024 -37.58 -35.61 -12.45
CA GLY A 1024 -38.82 -34.85 -12.69
C GLY A 1024 -39.92 -35.17 -11.68
N TYR A 1025 -40.98 -34.36 -11.60
CA TYR A 1025 -41.99 -34.48 -10.53
C TYR A 1025 -43.44 -34.47 -11.05
N GLU A 1026 -44.33 -35.26 -10.42
CA GLU A 1026 -45.78 -35.28 -10.70
C GLU A 1026 -46.52 -34.16 -9.95
N ASP A 1027 -46.01 -33.74 -8.78
CA ASP A 1027 -46.53 -32.68 -7.90
C ASP A 1027 -45.40 -32.07 -7.03
N GLY A 1028 -45.75 -31.18 -6.10
CA GLY A 1028 -44.82 -30.52 -5.18
C GLY A 1028 -44.29 -29.15 -5.61
N THR A 1029 -43.45 -28.61 -4.75
CA THR A 1029 -42.76 -27.32 -4.79
C THR A 1029 -41.26 -27.58 -4.83
N ALA A 1030 -40.56 -26.90 -5.73
CA ALA A 1030 -39.11 -26.79 -5.69
C ALA A 1030 -38.74 -25.45 -5.05
N THR A 1031 -37.79 -25.47 -4.11
CA THR A 1031 -37.29 -24.30 -3.40
C THR A 1031 -35.80 -24.15 -3.72
N LEU A 1032 -35.47 -23.10 -4.47
CA LEU A 1032 -34.09 -22.67 -4.68
C LEU A 1032 -33.74 -21.66 -3.58
N LEU A 1033 -32.82 -22.06 -2.71
CA LEU A 1033 -32.19 -21.20 -1.72
C LEU A 1033 -30.93 -20.61 -2.34
N ILE A 1034 -30.75 -19.30 -2.18
CA ILE A 1034 -29.59 -18.56 -2.66
C ILE A 1034 -29.15 -17.67 -1.51
N ALA A 1035 -28.14 -18.09 -0.79
CA ALA A 1035 -27.43 -17.20 0.11
C ALA A 1035 -26.47 -16.33 -0.71
N LYS A 1036 -26.32 -15.07 -0.31
CA LYS A 1036 -25.45 -14.08 -0.95
C LYS A 1036 -24.79 -13.21 0.09
N ASN A 1037 -23.58 -12.76 -0.20
CA ASN A 1037 -22.75 -11.99 0.72
C ASN A 1037 -22.71 -10.51 0.39
N GLY A 1038 -22.63 -10.18 -0.90
CA GLY A 1038 -22.56 -8.80 -1.39
C GLY A 1038 -23.49 -8.56 -2.57
N ALA A 1039 -23.95 -7.33 -2.75
CA ALA A 1039 -24.66 -6.92 -3.96
C ALA A 1039 -24.56 -5.41 -4.21
N ARG A 1040 -24.79 -5.01 -5.46
CA ARG A 1040 -24.88 -3.61 -5.87
C ARG A 1040 -25.93 -3.39 -6.94
N ASP A 1041 -26.92 -2.56 -6.65
CA ASP A 1041 -27.85 -1.96 -7.63
C ASP A 1041 -28.59 -2.97 -8.53
N VAL A 1042 -28.84 -4.20 -8.04
CA VAL A 1042 -29.39 -5.32 -8.84
C VAL A 1042 -30.70 -5.91 -8.32
N ARG A 1043 -31.42 -6.56 -9.23
CA ARG A 1043 -32.55 -7.46 -8.97
C ARG A 1043 -32.28 -8.81 -9.62
N LEU A 1044 -32.45 -9.90 -8.86
CA LEU A 1044 -32.16 -11.26 -9.32
C LEU A 1044 -33.33 -11.85 -10.11
N CYS A 1045 -33.05 -12.27 -11.33
CA CYS A 1045 -33.99 -13.00 -12.20
C CYS A 1045 -33.58 -14.47 -12.30
N VAL A 1046 -34.51 -15.38 -11.98
CA VAL A 1046 -34.30 -16.83 -12.09
C VAL A 1046 -35.27 -17.40 -13.13
N SER A 1047 -34.75 -18.24 -14.02
CA SER A 1047 -35.58 -19.05 -14.91
C SER A 1047 -35.22 -20.54 -14.82
N VAL A 1048 -36.24 -21.39 -14.94
CA VAL A 1048 -36.15 -22.85 -14.86
C VAL A 1048 -36.58 -23.40 -16.21
N ASN A 1049 -35.69 -24.10 -16.91
CA ASN A 1049 -35.98 -24.71 -18.22
C ASN A 1049 -36.52 -23.70 -19.27
N GLY A 1050 -36.11 -22.43 -19.19
CA GLY A 1050 -36.61 -21.34 -20.04
C GLY A 1050 -37.94 -20.72 -19.58
N THR A 1051 -38.45 -21.09 -18.42
CA THR A 1051 -39.62 -20.47 -17.76
C THR A 1051 -39.14 -19.54 -16.66
N ASP A 1052 -39.37 -18.24 -16.82
CA ASP A 1052 -39.18 -17.24 -15.76
C ASP A 1052 -40.04 -17.58 -14.53
N VAL A 1053 -39.42 -17.67 -13.35
CA VAL A 1053 -40.09 -18.00 -12.07
C VAL A 1053 -40.07 -16.85 -11.05
N THR A 1054 -39.25 -15.81 -11.27
CA THR A 1054 -39.23 -14.59 -10.45
C THR A 1054 -40.14 -13.48 -10.99
N GLY A 1055 -40.50 -13.56 -12.28
CA GLY A 1055 -41.08 -12.45 -13.01
C GLY A 1055 -39.99 -11.53 -13.59
N LYS A 1056 -40.34 -10.84 -14.68
CA LYS A 1056 -39.44 -10.01 -15.49
C LYS A 1056 -38.61 -8.98 -14.71
N ASP A 1057 -39.21 -8.44 -13.65
CA ASP A 1057 -38.65 -7.36 -12.86
C ASP A 1057 -37.63 -7.87 -11.83
N GLY A 1058 -37.58 -9.20 -11.58
CA GLY A 1058 -36.70 -9.84 -10.62
C GLY A 1058 -37.08 -9.63 -9.16
N ILE A 1059 -36.55 -10.48 -8.28
CA ILE A 1059 -36.62 -10.24 -6.83
C ILE A 1059 -35.61 -9.16 -6.44
N GLU A 1060 -35.94 -8.38 -5.42
CA GLU A 1060 -35.03 -7.37 -4.88
C GLU A 1060 -33.89 -8.06 -4.13
N VAL A 1061 -32.69 -7.48 -4.18
CA VAL A 1061 -31.48 -8.00 -3.54
C VAL A 1061 -30.87 -6.85 -2.76
N SER A 1062 -30.73 -6.99 -1.44
CA SER A 1062 -30.15 -5.91 -0.64
C SER A 1062 -28.62 -5.89 -0.74
N GLY A 1063 -27.97 -4.74 -0.61
CA GLY A 1063 -26.50 -4.66 -0.65
C GLY A 1063 -25.95 -3.25 -0.44
N GLY A 1064 -24.66 -3.18 -0.15
CA GLY A 1064 -23.90 -1.93 0.06
C GLY A 1064 -22.87 -1.62 -1.03
N GLY A 1065 -22.63 -2.56 -1.94
CA GLY A 1065 -21.64 -2.46 -3.01
C GLY A 1065 -20.23 -2.83 -2.56
N ALA A 1066 -20.06 -4.05 -2.03
CA ALA A 1066 -18.78 -4.62 -1.64
C ALA A 1066 -17.75 -4.63 -2.78
N TYR A 1067 -18.06 -5.29 -3.91
CA TYR A 1067 -17.06 -5.62 -4.93
C TYR A 1067 -16.23 -4.43 -5.48
N PRO A 1068 -16.80 -3.27 -5.85
CA PRO A 1068 -16.02 -2.15 -6.39
C PRO A 1068 -15.13 -1.45 -5.35
N ARG A 1069 -15.22 -1.88 -4.09
CA ARG A 1069 -14.39 -1.48 -2.95
C ARG A 1069 -13.51 -2.64 -2.47
N CYS A 1070 -13.20 -3.61 -3.34
CA CYS A 1070 -12.34 -4.77 -3.04
C CYS A 1070 -12.73 -5.53 -1.76
N MET A 1071 -14.04 -5.69 -1.56
CA MET A 1071 -14.67 -6.44 -0.47
C MET A 1071 -15.53 -7.58 -1.04
N ILE A 1072 -15.53 -8.73 -0.39
CA ILE A 1072 -16.33 -9.92 -0.79
C ILE A 1072 -17.68 -10.03 -0.04
N ILE A 1073 -17.88 -9.24 1.02
CA ILE A 1073 -19.06 -9.24 1.90
C ILE A 1073 -19.62 -7.81 2.05
N ASP A 1074 -20.96 -7.66 2.07
CA ASP A 1074 -21.63 -6.46 2.60
C ASP A 1074 -22.88 -6.75 3.46
N GLN A 1075 -23.94 -7.36 2.91
CA GLN A 1075 -25.19 -7.65 3.61
C GLN A 1075 -25.60 -9.13 3.44
N PRO A 1076 -25.04 -10.08 4.21
CA PRO A 1076 -25.37 -11.51 4.07
C PRO A 1076 -26.86 -11.84 4.24
N GLU A 1077 -27.49 -12.41 3.20
CA GLU A 1077 -28.94 -12.60 3.10
C GLU A 1077 -29.30 -13.93 2.41
N LEU A 1078 -30.32 -14.63 2.93
CA LEU A 1078 -30.85 -15.86 2.34
C LEU A 1078 -32.09 -15.59 1.48
N LEU A 1079 -31.90 -15.51 0.16
CA LEU A 1079 -32.98 -15.38 -0.81
C LEU A 1079 -33.64 -16.75 -1.06
N LYS A 1080 -34.96 -16.76 -1.33
CA LYS A 1080 -35.77 -17.97 -1.47
C LYS A 1080 -36.72 -17.87 -2.66
N VAL A 1081 -36.48 -18.68 -3.69
CA VAL A 1081 -37.28 -18.72 -4.93
C VAL A 1081 -38.02 -20.06 -5.02
N THR A 1082 -39.35 -20.03 -4.92
CA THR A 1082 -40.22 -21.22 -4.96
C THR A 1082 -40.96 -21.36 -6.28
N PHE A 1083 -40.98 -22.55 -6.88
CA PHE A 1083 -41.70 -22.82 -8.13
C PHE A 1083 -42.36 -24.22 -8.15
N ASP A 1084 -43.31 -24.45 -9.07
CA ASP A 1084 -43.95 -25.75 -9.24
C ASP A 1084 -42.92 -26.79 -9.71
N ALA A 1085 -42.72 -27.86 -8.93
CA ALA A 1085 -41.71 -28.88 -9.20
C ALA A 1085 -41.90 -29.59 -10.56
N LYS A 1086 -43.09 -29.52 -11.17
CA LYS A 1086 -43.37 -30.01 -12.54
C LYS A 1086 -42.60 -29.24 -13.64
N LEU A 1087 -42.00 -28.09 -13.32
CA LEU A 1087 -41.05 -27.42 -14.24
C LEU A 1087 -39.74 -28.22 -14.38
N LEU A 1088 -39.42 -29.10 -13.44
CA LEU A 1088 -38.30 -30.03 -13.54
C LEU A 1088 -38.69 -31.28 -14.34
N LYS A 1089 -37.89 -31.54 -15.38
CA LYS A 1089 -38.02 -32.66 -16.31
C LYS A 1089 -37.27 -33.88 -15.77
N ASN A 1090 -37.64 -35.07 -16.26
CA ASN A 1090 -36.82 -36.27 -16.12
C ASN A 1090 -35.63 -36.20 -17.10
N GLY A 1091 -34.40 -36.43 -16.61
CA GLY A 1091 -33.16 -36.12 -17.30
C GLY A 1091 -32.72 -34.67 -17.07
N GLN A 1092 -31.99 -34.09 -18.04
CA GLN A 1092 -31.31 -32.82 -17.87
C GLN A 1092 -32.28 -31.63 -17.73
N ASN A 1093 -31.94 -30.76 -16.78
CA ASN A 1093 -32.57 -29.49 -16.47
C ASN A 1093 -31.53 -28.36 -16.51
N GLN A 1094 -32.02 -27.14 -16.68
CA GLN A 1094 -31.24 -25.91 -16.59
C GLN A 1094 -31.96 -24.93 -15.66
N ILE A 1095 -31.24 -24.34 -14.72
CA ILE A 1095 -31.61 -23.11 -14.03
C ILE A 1095 -30.66 -22.02 -14.51
N SER A 1096 -31.17 -20.82 -14.80
CA SER A 1096 -30.36 -19.67 -15.22
C SER A 1096 -30.62 -18.49 -14.30
N LEU A 1097 -29.53 -17.94 -13.75
CA LEU A 1097 -29.49 -16.73 -12.93
C LEU A 1097 -29.00 -15.57 -13.80
N SER A 1098 -29.68 -14.43 -13.73
CA SER A 1098 -29.23 -13.17 -14.36
C SER A 1098 -29.68 -11.98 -13.53
N LEU A 1099 -28.95 -10.87 -13.62
CA LEU A 1099 -29.26 -9.66 -12.88
C LEU A 1099 -29.92 -8.62 -13.81
N ASN A 1100 -30.87 -7.86 -13.27
CA ASN A 1100 -31.36 -6.60 -13.84
C ASN A 1100 -30.73 -5.46 -13.03
N GLY A 1101 -30.28 -4.36 -13.65
CA GLY A 1101 -29.96 -3.14 -12.92
C GLY A 1101 -31.21 -2.43 -12.41
N SER A 1102 -31.10 -1.77 -11.26
CA SER A 1102 -32.23 -1.14 -10.53
C SER A 1102 -32.91 -0.01 -11.30
N THR A 1103 -32.18 0.68 -12.18
CA THR A 1103 -32.67 1.79 -13.02
C THR A 1103 -33.18 1.36 -14.40
N GLY A 1104 -32.96 0.10 -14.79
CA GLY A 1104 -33.24 -0.42 -16.13
C GLY A 1104 -32.01 -0.47 -17.05
N ASP A 1105 -30.97 0.32 -16.76
CA ASP A 1105 -29.65 0.21 -17.38
C ASP A 1105 -28.80 -0.81 -16.62
N LEU A 1106 -27.86 -1.48 -17.30
CA LEU A 1106 -26.85 -2.34 -16.65
C LEU A 1106 -25.71 -1.47 -16.10
N GLY A 1107 -26.04 -0.66 -15.09
CA GLY A 1107 -25.17 0.40 -14.58
C GLY A 1107 -23.77 -0.07 -14.18
N ALA A 1108 -22.79 0.83 -14.29
CA ALA A 1108 -21.40 0.57 -13.96
C ALA A 1108 -21.28 -0.10 -12.58
N TYR A 1109 -20.67 -1.29 -12.56
CA TYR A 1109 -20.50 -2.15 -11.39
C TYR A 1109 -21.77 -2.76 -10.74
N ALA A 1110 -22.91 -2.83 -11.43
CA ALA A 1110 -24.06 -3.62 -10.96
C ALA A 1110 -23.68 -5.12 -10.84
N ASN A 1111 -23.76 -5.71 -9.63
CA ASN A 1111 -23.22 -7.04 -9.34
C ASN A 1111 -23.86 -7.76 -8.13
N MET A 1112 -23.57 -9.05 -7.97
CA MET A 1112 -23.95 -9.89 -6.82
C MET A 1112 -22.84 -10.92 -6.54
N ILE A 1113 -22.51 -11.14 -5.26
CA ILE A 1113 -21.55 -12.14 -4.77
C ILE A 1113 -22.31 -13.23 -4.02
N TYR A 1114 -22.04 -14.49 -4.34
CA TYR A 1114 -22.72 -15.64 -3.76
C TYR A 1114 -22.05 -16.15 -2.46
N ASP A 1115 -22.84 -16.87 -1.67
CA ASP A 1115 -22.43 -17.72 -0.55
C ASP A 1115 -22.66 -19.17 -1.01
N ALA A 1116 -23.78 -19.79 -0.65
CA ALA A 1116 -24.21 -21.06 -1.21
C ALA A 1116 -25.53 -21.00 -2.00
N ILE A 1117 -25.72 -21.96 -2.90
CA ILE A 1117 -26.97 -22.17 -3.65
C ILE A 1117 -27.43 -23.62 -3.47
N ARG A 1118 -28.66 -23.84 -2.98
CA ARG A 1118 -29.23 -25.18 -2.75
C ARG A 1118 -30.60 -25.34 -3.39
N LEU A 1119 -30.85 -26.49 -4.02
CA LEU A 1119 -32.16 -26.84 -4.57
C LEU A 1119 -32.79 -28.01 -3.79
N ASP A 1120 -33.87 -27.71 -3.08
CA ASP A 1120 -34.70 -28.69 -2.34
C ASP A 1120 -36.05 -28.91 -3.07
N VAL A 1121 -36.63 -30.12 -3.01
CA VAL A 1121 -37.93 -30.42 -3.64
C VAL A 1121 -38.82 -31.32 -2.76
N ASP A 1122 -40.08 -30.90 -2.49
CA ASP A 1122 -41.03 -31.63 -1.63
C ASP A 1122 -42.00 -32.58 -2.38
N GLY A 1123 -41.75 -32.82 -3.67
CA GLY A 1123 -42.68 -33.44 -4.63
C GLY A 1123 -42.48 -34.94 -4.91
N THR A 1124 -43.52 -35.58 -5.46
CA THR A 1124 -43.46 -37.00 -5.87
C THR A 1124 -42.70 -37.16 -7.19
N SER A 1125 -41.57 -37.88 -7.17
CA SER A 1125 -40.74 -38.11 -8.36
C SER A 1125 -41.48 -38.91 -9.46
N SER A 1126 -41.46 -38.40 -10.70
CA SER A 1126 -42.17 -38.98 -11.85
C SER A 1126 -41.60 -40.35 -12.28
N VAL A 1127 -40.32 -40.60 -12.01
CA VAL A 1127 -39.74 -41.94 -12.04
C VAL A 1127 -40.20 -42.71 -10.80
N LYS A 1128 -41.33 -43.41 -10.92
CA LYS A 1128 -41.72 -44.43 -9.95
C LYS A 1128 -40.62 -45.49 -9.88
N THR A 1129 -39.92 -45.53 -8.76
CA THR A 1129 -38.88 -46.52 -8.45
C THR A 1129 -39.50 -47.91 -8.33
N GLY A 1130 -39.71 -48.53 -9.49
CA GLY A 1130 -40.27 -49.87 -9.64
C GLY A 1130 -39.30 -50.93 -9.18
N VAL A 1131 -39.08 -51.02 -7.86
CA VAL A 1131 -38.43 -52.15 -7.20
C VAL A 1131 -39.36 -53.36 -7.29
N SER A 1132 -39.43 -53.92 -8.49
CA SER A 1132 -39.93 -55.27 -8.69
C SER A 1132 -38.94 -56.20 -7.99
N ILE A 1133 -39.39 -56.82 -6.90
CA ILE A 1133 -38.66 -57.92 -6.26
C ILE A 1133 -38.78 -59.11 -7.20
N GLY A 1134 -37.88 -59.14 -8.19
CA GLY A 1134 -37.82 -60.14 -9.25
C GLY A 1134 -37.37 -61.48 -8.70
N ASN A 1135 -38.34 -62.31 -8.29
CA ASN A 1135 -38.11 -63.72 -8.02
C ASN A 1135 -37.79 -64.48 -9.32
N GLU A 1136 -36.54 -64.39 -9.79
CA GLU A 1136 -36.00 -65.35 -10.76
C GLU A 1136 -34.95 -66.25 -10.10
N THR A 1137 -35.33 -67.49 -9.82
CA THR A 1137 -34.37 -68.57 -9.54
C THR A 1137 -34.98 -69.94 -9.85
N GLU A 1138 -35.11 -70.28 -11.15
CA GLU A 1138 -35.09 -71.69 -11.57
C GLU A 1138 -34.88 -71.85 -13.09
N LYS A 1139 -33.62 -72.06 -13.51
CA LYS A 1139 -33.16 -73.21 -14.33
C LYS A 1139 -31.83 -72.96 -15.04
N ASN A 1140 -30.82 -73.75 -14.66
CA ASN A 1140 -30.18 -74.67 -15.58
C ASN A 1140 -29.68 -75.88 -14.77
N ASP A 1141 -29.50 -77.01 -15.46
CA ASP A 1141 -29.25 -78.33 -14.87
C ASP A 1141 -27.94 -78.92 -15.43
N GLU A 1142 -27.44 -79.99 -14.79
CA GLU A 1142 -26.23 -80.76 -15.14
C GLU A 1142 -24.90 -79.94 -15.09
N SER A 1143 -23.93 -80.24 -14.22
CA SER A 1143 -23.46 -81.58 -13.84
C SER A 1143 -22.41 -81.58 -12.71
N ARG A 1144 -22.45 -82.66 -11.90
CA ARG A 1144 -21.33 -83.49 -11.34
C ARG A 1144 -20.06 -82.88 -10.74
N ASP A 1145 -19.42 -83.44 -9.70
CA ASP A 1145 -19.63 -84.55 -8.71
C ASP A 1145 -18.44 -84.36 -7.70
N ASP A 1146 -18.39 -84.68 -6.40
CA ASP A 1146 -19.27 -85.32 -5.39
C ASP A 1146 -18.80 -84.86 -3.96
N GLU A 1147 -19.29 -85.46 -2.86
CA GLU A 1147 -18.80 -85.41 -1.45
C GLU A 1147 -18.89 -84.07 -0.64
N GLU A 1148 -19.19 -84.04 0.67
CA GLU A 1148 -19.98 -84.93 1.56
C GLU A 1148 -20.40 -84.13 2.83
N ASN A 1149 -21.48 -84.55 3.51
CA ASN A 1149 -21.75 -84.53 4.98
C ASN A 1149 -21.25 -83.39 5.93
N ASP A 1150 -22.02 -82.88 6.90
CA ASP A 1150 -23.44 -83.07 7.28
C ASP A 1150 -23.86 -82.06 8.38
N THR A 1151 -25.17 -81.82 8.58
CA THR A 1151 -25.87 -81.38 9.83
C THR A 1151 -25.47 -80.09 10.61
N PHE A 1152 -26.37 -79.34 11.24
CA PHE A 1152 -27.83 -79.17 11.08
C PHE A 1152 -28.33 -77.87 11.77
N LYS A 1153 -29.54 -77.48 11.35
CA LYS A 1153 -30.58 -76.62 11.96
C LYS A 1153 -30.64 -76.54 13.51
N ALA A 1154 -31.34 -75.59 14.14
CA ALA A 1154 -31.90 -74.26 13.81
C ALA A 1154 -32.75 -73.75 15.01
N ALA A 1155 -33.40 -72.58 14.86
CA ALA A 1155 -34.67 -72.19 15.53
C ALA A 1155 -34.64 -71.85 17.05
N LYS A 1156 -35.51 -71.00 17.61
CA LYS A 1156 -36.41 -69.93 17.07
C LYS A 1156 -36.93 -69.08 18.27
N THR A 1157 -37.79 -68.09 17.98
CA THR A 1157 -38.61 -67.26 18.93
C THR A 1157 -37.85 -66.22 19.77
N GLY A 1158 -38.40 -65.03 20.05
CA GLY A 1158 -39.63 -64.44 19.49
C GLY A 1158 -40.10 -63.16 20.21
N ASP A 1159 -40.78 -62.30 19.44
CA ASP A 1159 -41.84 -61.34 19.81
C ASP A 1159 -41.59 -60.12 20.75
N ASN A 1160 -42.05 -58.96 20.25
CA ASN A 1160 -42.72 -57.84 20.96
C ASN A 1160 -41.98 -56.93 22.00
N MET A 1161 -41.40 -55.84 21.48
CA MET A 1161 -41.87 -54.44 21.64
C MET A 1161 -42.18 -53.83 23.04
N SER A 1162 -41.62 -52.62 23.26
CA SER A 1162 -42.13 -51.43 24.03
C SER A 1162 -41.56 -51.04 25.43
N VAL A 1163 -40.91 -49.86 25.46
CA VAL A 1163 -41.16 -48.66 26.31
C VAL A 1163 -40.79 -48.61 27.82
N TYR A 1164 -39.69 -47.87 28.09
CA TYR A 1164 -39.41 -46.85 29.15
C TYR A 1164 -39.68 -47.03 30.67
N GLY A 1165 -38.70 -46.54 31.48
CA GLY A 1165 -38.90 -45.92 32.81
C GLY A 1165 -37.90 -46.32 33.94
N VAL A 1166 -37.39 -45.48 34.86
CA VAL A 1166 -36.96 -44.03 34.91
C VAL A 1166 -36.38 -43.71 36.34
N LEU A 1167 -35.50 -42.69 36.50
CA LEU A 1167 -34.87 -42.12 37.75
C LEU A 1167 -33.88 -43.06 38.53
N ALA A 1168 -32.73 -42.67 39.14
CA ALA A 1168 -31.92 -41.44 39.37
C ALA A 1168 -31.91 -40.80 40.79
N LEU A 1169 -30.68 -40.50 41.30
CA LEU A 1169 -30.22 -39.59 42.39
C LEU A 1169 -28.66 -39.74 42.46
N MET A 1170 -27.80 -38.71 42.25
CA MET A 1170 -27.42 -37.55 43.09
C MET A 1170 -26.85 -37.92 44.48
N CYS A 1171 -25.74 -37.36 45.00
CA CYS A 1171 -24.74 -36.33 44.57
C CYS A 1171 -23.41 -36.60 45.36
N MET A 1172 -22.27 -35.88 45.38
CA MET A 1172 -21.67 -34.56 44.97
C MET A 1172 -20.11 -34.78 45.06
N ALA A 1173 -19.07 -33.91 45.08
CA ALA A 1173 -18.67 -32.47 44.88
C ALA A 1173 -17.10 -32.42 45.03
N VAL A 1174 -16.25 -31.42 44.71
CA VAL A 1174 -16.21 -30.15 43.91
C VAL A 1174 -14.71 -29.66 43.83
N VAL A 1175 -14.37 -28.81 42.83
CA VAL A 1175 -13.14 -27.95 42.68
C VAL A 1175 -11.80 -28.52 42.15
N CYS A 1176 -11.34 -27.90 41.03
CA CYS A 1176 -9.99 -27.67 40.43
C CYS A 1176 -8.89 -28.75 40.47
N GLY A 1177 -8.02 -28.93 39.46
CA GLY A 1177 -7.73 -28.25 38.17
C GLY A 1177 -6.23 -28.44 37.84
N GLY A 1178 -5.69 -28.47 36.61
CA GLY A 1178 -6.23 -28.34 35.24
C GLY A 1178 -5.17 -28.82 34.22
N THR A 1179 -5.19 -28.29 32.98
CA THR A 1179 -4.30 -28.53 31.82
C THR A 1179 -4.11 -29.97 31.30
N ALA A 1180 -4.30 -30.13 29.98
CA ALA A 1180 -3.99 -31.33 29.21
C ALA A 1180 -3.24 -30.93 27.93
N TYR A 1181 -2.30 -31.77 27.47
CA TYR A 1181 -1.55 -31.57 26.23
C TYR A 1181 -2.01 -32.59 25.19
N THR A 1182 -2.65 -32.14 24.12
CA THR A 1182 -3.17 -33.02 23.05
C THR A 1182 -2.06 -33.39 22.07
N MET A 1183 -1.91 -34.69 21.77
CA MET A 1183 -0.84 -35.21 20.91
C MET A 1183 -1.42 -35.64 19.56
N ARG A 1184 -1.07 -34.94 18.47
CA ARG A 1184 -1.49 -35.26 17.08
C ARG A 1184 -1.23 -36.73 16.73
N ILE A 1185 -2.27 -37.49 16.38
CA ILE A 1185 -2.13 -38.86 15.84
C ILE A 1185 -2.30 -38.83 14.32
N LEU A 1186 -1.19 -38.94 13.60
CA LEU A 1186 -1.20 -39.15 12.15
C LEU A 1186 -1.71 -40.57 11.82
N ARG A 1187 -2.85 -40.67 11.12
CA ARG A 1187 -3.28 -41.90 10.44
C ARG A 1187 -3.43 -41.68 8.94
N LYS A 1188 -2.40 -42.10 8.21
CA LYS A 1188 -2.41 -42.19 6.74
C LYS A 1188 -2.80 -43.60 6.32
N ASN A 1189 -3.79 -43.74 5.45
CA ASN A 1189 -4.06 -44.96 4.70
C ASN A 1189 -4.50 -44.61 3.27
N GLU A 1190 -4.01 -45.37 2.30
CA GLU A 1190 -4.32 -45.17 0.87
C GLU A 1190 -5.40 -46.16 0.40
N LYS A 1191 -6.13 -45.77 -0.65
CA LYS A 1191 -7.06 -46.58 -1.45
C LYS A 1191 -8.38 -46.91 -0.73
N LYS A 1192 -9.49 -46.89 -1.45
CA LYS A 1192 -9.64 -47.31 -2.86
C LYS A 1192 -10.46 -46.36 -3.71
#